data_AF-A0A3A8PST5-F1
#
_entry.id   AF-A0A3A8PST5-F1
#
_cell.length_a   1.000
_cell.length_b   1.000
_cell.length_c   1.000
_cell.angle_alpha   90.00
_cell.angle_beta   90.00
_cell.angle_gamma   90.00
#
_symmetry.space_group_name_H-M   'P 1'
#
loop_
_entity.id
_entity.type
_entity.pdbx_description
1 polymer ?
#
loop_
_entity_poly.entity_id
_entity_poly.type
_entity_poly.pdbx_seq_one_letter_code
_entity_poly.pdbx_strand_id
1 'polypeptide(L)'
;MPLNRFPLLALVAGSAVCVIASPRSAQAAGTPKAVYLPPQLTSATQSTSALCDFDYSQSLDTDHQPDFTPWGFDELTNLVLTNEGWLSLNLHLGQLSSERIVFPNEQHLSVTFVHESSGASHSLGYLYYDDLVARGYVDTRGTPGDSSDDALVDANGNGVADLHEDLYNLAPPTGFQARPYVGTGRRCASRTFTSQGLSFTMPDLALNANCTAAFSRQSLPDARPGTHPFTTVDVVGSSPFEGSPVNATGYSDQGLYSRIPNLLEPAHASNNLLGLGHLLFLLADDDAGQTTFNQLGTVPDTDFFEDGIPDYDVSRYDAHGLLRPVNPDPGITPQDRTVDLGTLPAGKELVFFLVTQSESIHDVDDRQVYPCLRKAMNGQCLLHLRTPINVFFSKAKWNLDQDPVGRIPVAQRNTGCAYTEQCNADQPQTQATACTLANSSLRLCGWLDAETLLRLRHPDYGGFLLPMAAASVAPSDNGNMPHLLLNAPPMTHGQWLMGFEDLPGGADRDFNDVVFLLRGVTEGRVRSRVLSPDDASCRIAQVSFQKSDDLGLYCAPQTSITYALATDCNLCDGGACVPNPTPTWHPLSLPGGTASTTVDVSSTPGQQLCWKAEVTPKGDFLCQPTIRSVDVGYLSEPVMP
;
A
#
# COMPACT_ATOMS: atom_id res chain seq x y z
N MET A 1 42.20 41.95 -8.80
CA MET A 1 41.08 42.91 -9.00
C MET A 1 39.83 42.25 -8.46
N PRO A 2 39.10 42.87 -7.51
CA PRO A 2 37.94 42.24 -6.85
C PRO A 2 36.59 42.77 -7.37
N LEU A 3 35.53 42.05 -6.98
CA LEU A 3 34.16 42.54 -6.71
C LEU A 3 33.44 43.41 -7.76
N ASN A 4 32.24 42.95 -8.15
CA ASN A 4 31.05 43.67 -7.69
C ASN A 4 29.89 42.71 -7.40
N ARG A 5 29.12 43.00 -6.35
CA ARG A 5 27.84 42.37 -5.99
C ARG A 5 26.75 43.42 -6.18
N PHE A 6 25.54 42.99 -6.54
CA PHE A 6 24.32 43.67 -6.11
C PHE A 6 23.29 42.63 -5.64
N PRO A 7 22.48 42.91 -4.61
CA PRO A 7 21.56 41.95 -4.01
C PRO A 7 20.19 41.98 -4.67
N LEU A 8 19.45 40.87 -4.55
CA LEU A 8 17.98 40.91 -4.54
C LEU A 8 17.50 40.84 -3.08
N LEU A 9 16.59 41.73 -2.71
CA LEU A 9 15.89 41.68 -1.42
C LEU A 9 14.72 40.71 -1.53
N ALA A 10 14.73 39.63 -0.74
CA ALA A 10 13.52 38.86 -0.48
C ALA A 10 12.70 39.59 0.59
N LEU A 11 11.65 40.30 0.18
CA LEU A 11 10.80 41.10 1.08
C LEU A 11 9.47 40.38 1.29
N VAL A 12 9.32 39.76 2.47
CA VAL A 12 8.09 39.04 2.85
C VAL A 12 7.02 40.03 3.28
N ALA A 13 6.04 40.29 2.42
CA ALA A 13 4.76 40.92 2.74
C ALA A 13 3.72 40.58 1.66
N GLY A 14 2.59 39.97 2.03
CA GLY A 14 1.63 39.44 1.06
C GLY A 14 0.24 39.12 1.60
N SER A 15 -0.20 39.77 2.67
CA SER A 15 -1.54 39.54 3.25
C SER A 15 -2.64 40.04 2.31
N ALA A 16 -3.47 39.13 1.81
CA ALA A 16 -4.64 39.48 1.00
C ALA A 16 -5.71 40.16 1.88
N VAL A 17 -6.10 41.38 1.50
CA VAL A 17 -7.18 42.13 2.18
C VAL A 17 -8.41 42.14 1.28
N CYS A 18 -9.45 41.37 1.64
CA CYS A 18 -10.75 41.46 1.01
C CYS A 18 -11.46 42.77 1.43
N VAL A 19 -11.85 43.58 0.44
CA VAL A 19 -12.65 44.79 0.65
C VAL A 19 -14.09 44.51 0.26
N ILE A 20 -15.00 44.50 1.24
CA ILE A 20 -16.44 44.41 1.01
C ILE A 20 -16.99 45.83 0.76
N ALA A 21 -17.73 46.01 -0.33
CA ALA A 21 -18.39 47.28 -0.65
C ALA A 21 -19.85 47.29 -0.15
N SER A 22 -20.20 48.28 0.68
CA SER A 22 -21.59 48.51 1.11
C SER A 22 -22.24 49.69 0.36
N PRO A 23 -23.48 49.57 -0.15
CA PRO A 23 -24.22 50.71 -0.68
C PRO A 23 -24.71 51.63 0.45
N ARG A 24 -24.84 52.94 0.17
CA ARG A 24 -25.28 53.96 1.13
C ARG A 24 -26.36 54.87 0.52
N SER A 25 -27.32 55.28 1.34
CA SER A 25 -28.61 55.87 0.91
C SER A 25 -28.64 57.41 0.84
N ALA A 26 -29.55 57.95 0.01
CA ALA A 26 -30.04 59.34 0.00
C ALA A 26 -31.53 59.31 -0.42
N GLN A 27 -32.50 59.86 0.33
CA GLN A 27 -32.93 61.29 0.40
C GLN A 27 -33.48 61.86 -0.92
N ALA A 28 -34.53 62.69 -1.00
CA ALA A 28 -35.69 63.06 -0.13
C ALA A 28 -36.68 63.91 -1.01
N ALA A 29 -37.83 64.50 -0.64
CA ALA A 29 -38.65 64.66 0.58
C ALA A 29 -40.11 65.05 0.17
N GLY A 30 -41.10 65.09 1.09
CA GLY A 30 -42.40 65.76 0.82
C GLY A 30 -43.50 65.60 1.89
N THR A 31 -43.92 66.72 2.52
CA THR A 31 -45.03 66.86 3.51
C THR A 31 -45.54 68.33 3.49
N PRO A 32 -46.60 68.83 4.20
CA PRO A 32 -47.35 68.22 5.32
C PRO A 32 -48.89 68.52 5.47
N LYS A 33 -49.47 68.03 6.60
CA LYS A 33 -50.73 68.41 7.31
C LYS A 33 -52.08 67.93 6.73
N ALA A 34 -53.13 67.66 7.53
CA ALA A 34 -53.34 67.30 8.96
C ALA A 34 -54.84 66.85 9.12
N VAL A 35 -55.31 66.09 10.13
CA VAL A 35 -55.71 66.51 11.51
C VAL A 35 -56.27 65.29 12.29
N TYR A 36 -55.95 65.16 13.59
CA TYR A 36 -56.61 64.51 14.77
C TYR A 36 -57.83 63.53 14.62
N LEU A 37 -58.02 62.50 15.48
CA LEU A 37 -58.05 62.48 16.97
C LEU A 37 -57.53 61.15 17.63
N PRO A 38 -57.36 61.07 18.98
CA PRO A 38 -56.68 59.99 19.74
C PRO A 38 -57.60 59.28 20.81
N PRO A 39 -57.09 58.56 21.86
CA PRO A 39 -56.25 57.33 21.90
C PRO A 39 -56.76 56.23 22.89
N GLN A 40 -56.17 55.02 22.92
CA GLN A 40 -55.58 54.37 24.13
C GLN A 40 -55.05 52.92 23.95
N LEU A 41 -53.97 52.62 24.69
CA LEU A 41 -53.55 51.36 25.36
C LEU A 41 -53.80 50.00 24.66
N THR A 42 -52.81 49.33 24.03
CA THR A 42 -51.61 48.62 24.55
C THR A 42 -51.84 47.23 25.20
N SER A 43 -51.56 46.16 24.44
CA SER A 43 -50.80 44.98 24.92
C SER A 43 -50.36 44.11 23.73
N ALA A 44 -49.15 44.34 23.22
CA ALA A 44 -48.52 43.49 22.22
C ALA A 44 -47.34 42.75 22.86
N THR A 45 -47.59 41.52 23.32
CA THR A 45 -46.52 40.58 23.67
C THR A 45 -45.81 40.18 22.39
N GLN A 46 -44.54 40.55 22.24
CA GLN A 46 -43.69 40.00 21.20
C GLN A 46 -43.48 38.52 21.50
N SER A 47 -44.12 37.65 20.71
CA SER A 47 -43.70 36.25 20.64
C SER A 47 -42.36 36.21 19.93
N THR A 48 -41.32 35.72 20.61
CA THR A 48 -40.15 35.18 19.95
C THR A 48 -40.50 33.78 19.49
N SER A 49 -41.16 33.67 18.34
CA SER A 49 -41.32 32.37 17.67
C SER A 49 -39.94 31.80 17.35
N ALA A 50 -39.78 30.50 17.58
CA ALA A 50 -38.56 29.77 17.20
C ALA A 50 -38.46 29.68 15.67
N LEU A 51 -37.28 29.36 15.14
CA LEU A 51 -37.12 29.14 13.70
C LEU A 51 -37.81 27.86 13.20
N CYS A 52 -38.14 26.92 14.10
CA CYS A 52 -38.95 25.72 13.81
C CYS A 52 -40.48 25.98 13.72
N ASP A 53 -40.94 27.19 13.35
CA ASP A 53 -42.38 27.55 13.40
C ASP A 53 -43.15 27.00 12.17
N PHE A 54 -43.93 25.95 12.43
CA PHE A 54 -44.75 25.15 11.52
C PHE A 54 -45.29 25.81 10.24
N ASP A 55 -44.91 25.25 9.08
CA ASP A 55 -45.82 25.06 7.95
C ASP A 55 -45.84 23.57 7.55
N TYR A 56 -47.00 22.92 7.71
CA TYR A 56 -47.23 21.52 7.37
C TYR A 56 -47.34 21.26 5.85
N SER A 57 -47.09 22.28 5.01
CA SER A 57 -47.27 22.24 3.56
C SER A 57 -46.03 22.57 2.73
N GLN A 58 -44.85 22.77 3.34
CA GLN A 58 -43.62 22.50 2.60
C GLN A 58 -43.58 21.01 2.32
N SER A 59 -43.65 20.63 1.03
CA SER A 59 -43.56 19.21 0.68
C SER A 59 -42.17 18.70 1.04
N LEU A 60 -42.07 17.43 1.43
CA LEU A 60 -40.77 16.78 1.61
C LEU A 60 -39.96 16.71 0.28
N ASP A 61 -40.59 17.05 -0.85
CA ASP A 61 -39.97 17.26 -2.16
C ASP A 61 -39.34 18.67 -2.34
N THR A 62 -39.37 19.54 -1.33
CA THR A 62 -38.92 20.95 -1.46
C THR A 62 -37.44 21.13 -1.13
N ASP A 63 -36.96 20.44 -0.08
CA ASP A 63 -35.54 20.38 0.27
C ASP A 63 -34.85 19.35 -0.63
N HIS A 64 -34.46 19.80 -1.83
CA HIS A 64 -33.56 19.04 -2.69
C HIS A 64 -32.12 19.18 -2.19
N GLN A 65 -31.44 18.04 -2.03
CA GLN A 65 -29.98 18.05 -2.04
C GLN A 65 -29.50 18.54 -3.42
N PRO A 66 -28.52 19.45 -3.50
CA PRO A 66 -27.97 19.87 -4.79
C PRO A 66 -27.24 18.73 -5.50
N ASP A 67 -27.12 18.85 -6.83
CA ASP A 67 -26.32 17.96 -7.68
C ASP A 67 -24.97 17.61 -7.04
N PHE A 68 -24.50 16.37 -7.21
CA PHE A 68 -23.27 15.91 -6.58
C PHE A 68 -22.08 16.79 -6.99
N THR A 69 -21.34 17.30 -5.99
CA THR A 69 -20.13 18.11 -6.18
C THR A 69 -18.95 17.51 -5.42
N PRO A 70 -17.69 17.84 -5.78
CA PRO A 70 -16.51 17.39 -5.04
C PRO A 70 -16.47 17.82 -3.56
N TRP A 71 -17.34 18.73 -3.13
CA TRP A 71 -17.43 19.23 -1.75
C TRP A 71 -18.72 18.81 -1.02
N GLY A 72 -19.56 17.99 -1.65
CA GLY A 72 -20.84 17.51 -1.08
C GLY A 72 -20.72 16.32 -0.13
N PHE A 73 -19.51 15.79 0.06
CA PHE A 73 -19.23 14.55 0.78
C PHE A 73 -18.20 14.76 1.90
N ASP A 74 -18.32 13.95 2.96
CA ASP A 74 -17.31 13.79 4.01
C ASP A 74 -16.56 12.44 3.89
N GLU A 75 -17.08 11.49 3.11
CA GLU A 75 -16.41 10.23 2.74
C GLU A 75 -16.69 9.93 1.26
N LEU A 76 -15.66 9.50 0.52
CA LEU A 76 -15.78 9.00 -0.86
C LEU A 76 -14.73 7.91 -1.13
N THR A 77 -14.96 6.72 -0.59
CA THR A 77 -14.06 5.56 -0.64
C THR A 77 -14.34 4.73 -1.89
N ASN A 78 -13.33 4.48 -2.73
CA ASN A 78 -13.43 3.72 -4.00
C ASN A 78 -14.57 4.14 -4.95
N LEU A 79 -15.02 5.39 -4.85
CA LEU A 79 -16.02 6.01 -5.72
C LEU A 79 -15.43 7.26 -6.38
N VAL A 80 -16.00 7.69 -7.50
CA VAL A 80 -15.61 8.91 -8.21
C VAL A 80 -16.85 9.63 -8.76
N LEU A 81 -16.83 10.97 -8.67
CA LEU A 81 -17.80 11.83 -9.32
C LEU A 81 -17.46 11.94 -10.82
N THR A 82 -18.33 11.45 -11.69
CA THR A 82 -18.13 11.47 -13.14
C THR A 82 -18.45 12.85 -13.74
N ASN A 83 -18.07 13.07 -15.01
CA ASN A 83 -18.36 14.34 -15.71
C ASN A 83 -19.87 14.59 -15.91
N GLU A 84 -20.68 13.53 -15.81
CA GLU A 84 -22.14 13.52 -15.89
C GLU A 84 -22.82 13.82 -14.55
N GLY A 85 -22.04 14.01 -13.47
CA GLY A 85 -22.54 14.30 -12.12
C GLY A 85 -22.97 13.06 -11.31
N TRP A 86 -22.63 11.85 -11.75
CA TRP A 86 -22.96 10.60 -11.04
C TRP A 86 -21.80 10.11 -10.18
N LEU A 87 -22.08 9.28 -9.17
CA LEU A 87 -21.04 8.51 -8.50
C LEU A 87 -20.92 7.14 -9.17
N SER A 88 -19.70 6.76 -9.57
CA SER A 88 -19.37 5.42 -10.10
C SER A 88 -18.28 4.78 -9.25
N LEU A 89 -18.22 3.45 -9.24
CA LEU A 89 -17.05 2.74 -8.70
C LEU A 89 -15.76 3.19 -9.41
N ASN A 90 -14.70 3.30 -8.62
CA ASN A 90 -13.39 3.80 -9.04
C ASN A 90 -12.33 2.71 -8.85
N LEU A 91 -12.56 1.53 -9.44
CA LEU A 91 -11.65 0.38 -9.31
C LEU A 91 -10.56 0.41 -10.37
N HIS A 92 -9.32 0.06 -10.01
CA HIS A 92 -8.26 -0.12 -11.00
C HIS A 92 -8.49 -1.40 -11.82
N LEU A 93 -8.99 -1.21 -13.04
CA LEU A 93 -9.08 -2.25 -14.07
C LEU A 93 -7.77 -2.29 -14.86
N GLY A 94 -6.85 -3.20 -14.52
CA GLY A 94 -5.57 -3.32 -15.21
C GLY A 94 -4.66 -4.45 -14.72
N GLN A 95 -3.80 -4.90 -15.62
CA GLN A 95 -2.62 -5.70 -15.27
C GLN A 95 -1.52 -4.73 -14.78
N LEU A 96 -1.14 -4.86 -13.51
CA LEU A 96 0.02 -4.17 -12.95
C LEU A 96 1.33 -4.80 -13.47
N SER A 97 2.42 -4.02 -13.46
CA SER A 97 3.78 -4.49 -13.73
C SER A 97 4.57 -4.59 -12.43
N SER A 98 5.35 -5.65 -12.20
CA SER A 98 6.26 -5.76 -11.04
C SER A 98 7.24 -4.59 -11.00
N GLU A 99 7.77 -4.22 -12.17
CA GLU A 99 8.67 -3.08 -12.38
C GLU A 99 7.99 -1.71 -12.22
N ARG A 100 6.63 -1.64 -12.22
CA ARG A 100 5.88 -0.38 -12.07
C ARG A 100 4.47 -0.58 -11.53
N ILE A 101 4.33 -0.53 -10.20
CA ILE A 101 3.06 -0.72 -9.47
C ILE A 101 2.48 0.67 -9.15
N VAL A 102 1.68 1.21 -10.08
CA VAL A 102 1.05 2.54 -9.97
C VAL A 102 -0.45 2.44 -10.18
N PHE A 103 -1.22 3.01 -9.24
CA PHE A 103 -2.67 3.14 -9.37
C PHE A 103 -3.01 4.53 -9.92
N PRO A 104 -3.83 4.66 -10.98
CA PRO A 104 -4.12 5.94 -11.61
C PRO A 104 -5.03 6.84 -10.75
N ASN A 105 -5.76 6.23 -9.81
CA ASN A 105 -6.70 6.85 -8.89
C ASN A 105 -6.38 6.38 -7.46
N GLU A 106 -6.94 7.03 -6.44
CA GLU A 106 -6.80 6.58 -5.05
C GLU A 106 -7.47 5.21 -4.87
N GLN A 107 -6.80 4.27 -4.19
CA GLN A 107 -7.30 2.92 -3.95
C GLN A 107 -7.12 2.56 -2.48
N HIS A 108 -8.15 2.02 -1.84
CA HIS A 108 -8.00 1.34 -0.55
C HIS A 108 -7.48 -0.08 -0.80
N LEU A 109 -6.25 -0.39 -0.37
CA LEU A 109 -5.62 -1.70 -0.60
C LEU A 109 -5.47 -2.53 0.69
N SER A 110 -5.38 -3.85 0.52
CA SER A 110 -4.97 -4.82 1.54
C SER A 110 -4.01 -5.85 0.93
N VAL A 111 -3.13 -6.43 1.75
CA VAL A 111 -2.29 -7.56 1.36
C VAL A 111 -2.60 -8.75 2.27
N THR A 112 -2.83 -9.90 1.63
CA THR A 112 -3.20 -11.15 2.28
C THR A 112 -2.02 -12.11 2.11
N PHE A 113 -1.51 -12.71 3.19
CA PHE A 113 -0.61 -13.86 3.07
C PHE A 113 -1.36 -15.05 2.46
N VAL A 114 -0.71 -15.87 1.63
CA VAL A 114 -1.35 -16.97 0.88
C VAL A 114 -0.66 -18.32 1.08
N HIS A 115 0.67 -18.37 1.01
CA HIS A 115 1.45 -19.60 0.97
C HIS A 115 2.92 -19.28 1.24
N GLU A 116 3.60 -20.23 1.88
CA GLU A 116 5.05 -20.33 2.09
C GLU A 116 5.44 -21.76 1.64
N SER A 117 6.64 -21.93 1.07
CA SER A 117 7.20 -23.25 0.74
C SER A 117 8.74 -23.25 0.65
N SER A 118 9.45 -22.52 1.53
CA SER A 118 10.91 -22.37 1.51
C SER A 118 11.59 -23.00 2.75
N GLY A 119 12.92 -22.93 2.79
CA GLY A 119 13.76 -23.23 3.96
C GLY A 119 14.37 -21.99 4.61
N ALA A 120 13.86 -20.80 4.28
CA ALA A 120 14.32 -19.50 4.77
C ALA A 120 13.32 -18.89 5.77
N SER A 121 13.46 -17.60 6.07
CA SER A 121 12.42 -16.82 6.76
C SER A 121 12.37 -15.40 6.20
N HIS A 122 11.18 -14.81 6.13
CA HIS A 122 10.92 -13.67 5.25
C HIS A 122 10.19 -12.53 5.96
N SER A 123 10.49 -11.29 5.58
CA SER A 123 9.67 -10.12 5.94
C SER A 123 9.25 -9.39 4.67
N LEU A 124 7.95 -9.17 4.48
CA LEU A 124 7.41 -8.38 3.36
C LEU A 124 7.17 -6.93 3.79
N GLY A 125 7.65 -5.99 2.99
CA GLY A 125 7.26 -4.58 3.11
C GLY A 125 7.10 -3.90 1.75
N TYR A 126 6.81 -2.60 1.80
CA TYR A 126 6.83 -1.73 0.63
C TYR A 126 7.39 -0.35 0.99
N LEU A 127 7.75 0.42 -0.03
CA LEU A 127 8.08 1.85 0.09
C LEU A 127 7.47 2.62 -1.09
N TYR A 128 7.42 3.95 -0.99
CA TYR A 128 7.10 4.79 -2.14
C TYR A 128 8.35 5.11 -2.94
N TYR A 129 8.26 4.94 -4.26
CA TYR A 129 9.27 5.38 -5.21
C TYR A 129 9.70 6.84 -5.01
N ASP A 130 8.72 7.75 -4.85
CA ASP A 130 8.92 9.18 -4.64
C ASP A 130 9.89 9.49 -3.49
N ASP A 131 9.87 8.69 -2.42
CA ASP A 131 10.70 8.94 -1.24
C ASP A 131 12.15 8.54 -1.51
N LEU A 132 12.40 7.56 -2.38
CA LEU A 132 13.74 7.24 -2.88
C LEU A 132 14.28 8.33 -3.82
N VAL A 133 13.43 8.90 -4.68
CA VAL A 133 13.78 10.08 -5.50
C VAL A 133 14.09 11.28 -4.60
N ALA A 134 13.25 11.55 -3.59
CA ALA A 134 13.41 12.67 -2.66
C ALA A 134 14.66 12.54 -1.76
N ARG A 135 15.08 11.31 -1.43
CA ARG A 135 16.35 11.00 -0.74
C ARG A 135 17.56 10.97 -1.68
N GLY A 136 17.36 11.04 -2.99
CA GLY A 136 18.42 11.10 -4.01
C GLY A 136 19.01 9.74 -4.41
N TYR A 137 18.31 8.63 -4.15
CA TYR A 137 18.77 7.28 -4.52
C TYR A 137 18.52 6.91 -5.99
N VAL A 138 17.62 7.64 -6.67
CA VAL A 138 17.17 7.35 -8.04
C VAL A 138 17.39 8.56 -8.94
N ASP A 139 18.06 8.35 -10.07
CA ASP A 139 18.11 9.30 -11.19
C ASP A 139 16.93 9.02 -12.12
N THR A 140 15.97 9.94 -12.10
CA THR A 140 14.75 9.89 -12.92
C THR A 140 14.97 10.36 -14.35
N ARG A 141 16.20 10.77 -14.73
CA ARG A 141 16.61 11.22 -16.08
C ARG A 141 15.81 12.36 -16.71
N GLY A 142 14.92 13.00 -15.93
CA GLY A 142 13.97 14.02 -16.40
C GLY A 142 12.55 13.49 -16.67
N THR A 143 12.30 12.22 -16.40
CA THR A 143 11.05 11.47 -16.61
C THR A 143 10.37 11.02 -15.29
N PRO A 144 10.22 11.84 -14.24
CA PRO A 144 9.77 11.42 -12.89
C PRO A 144 8.32 10.92 -12.77
N GLY A 145 7.59 10.76 -13.88
CA GLY A 145 6.29 10.05 -13.93
C GLY A 145 6.36 8.68 -14.61
N ASP A 146 7.50 8.29 -15.16
CA ASP A 146 7.75 7.05 -15.90
C ASP A 146 9.08 6.42 -15.45
N SER A 147 9.00 5.57 -14.42
CA SER A 147 10.14 4.90 -13.80
C SER A 147 10.75 3.75 -14.61
N SER A 148 10.42 3.64 -15.91
CA SER A 148 10.86 2.53 -16.75
C SER A 148 12.32 2.64 -17.21
N ASP A 149 12.86 3.86 -17.31
CA ASP A 149 14.23 4.11 -17.76
C ASP A 149 15.22 4.48 -16.64
N ASP A 150 14.76 4.70 -15.42
CA ASP A 150 15.55 5.05 -14.21
C ASP A 150 16.85 4.26 -13.98
N ALA A 151 17.75 4.86 -13.22
CA ALA A 151 18.90 4.19 -12.60
C ALA A 151 19.05 4.53 -11.11
N LEU A 152 19.64 3.61 -10.34
CA LEU A 152 20.15 3.92 -9.01
C LEU A 152 21.39 4.83 -9.09
N VAL A 153 21.52 5.73 -8.13
CA VAL A 153 22.56 6.77 -8.11
C VAL A 153 23.82 6.27 -7.38
N ASP A 154 25.00 6.67 -7.87
CA ASP A 154 26.29 6.64 -7.16
C ASP A 154 26.85 8.08 -7.18
N ALA A 155 26.30 8.95 -6.34
CA ALA A 155 26.60 10.37 -6.31
C ALA A 155 28.01 10.67 -5.78
N ASN A 156 28.58 9.72 -5.04
CA ASN A 156 29.87 9.85 -4.37
C ASN A 156 31.03 9.14 -5.13
N GLY A 157 30.70 8.39 -6.18
CA GLY A 157 31.61 7.84 -7.18
C GLY A 157 32.45 6.65 -6.69
N ASN A 158 31.95 5.88 -5.73
CA ASN A 158 32.71 4.75 -5.15
C ASN A 158 32.42 3.39 -5.82
N GLY A 159 31.44 3.34 -6.72
CA GLY A 159 31.07 2.17 -7.52
C GLY A 159 30.06 1.23 -6.85
N VAL A 160 29.55 1.58 -5.67
CA VAL A 160 28.33 1.00 -5.08
C VAL A 160 27.22 2.03 -5.24
N ALA A 161 25.97 1.60 -5.48
CA ALA A 161 24.86 2.55 -5.52
C ALA A 161 24.53 3.05 -4.11
N ASP A 162 24.22 4.34 -3.97
CA ASP A 162 23.92 5.03 -2.71
C ASP A 162 22.79 4.32 -1.91
N LEU A 163 21.84 3.69 -2.60
CA LEU A 163 20.79 2.86 -1.99
C LEU A 163 21.37 1.60 -1.32
N HIS A 164 22.25 0.89 -2.02
CA HIS A 164 22.88 -0.34 -1.55
C HIS A 164 23.90 -0.08 -0.44
N GLU A 165 24.58 1.06 -0.48
CA GLU A 165 25.41 1.54 0.63
C GLU A 165 24.59 1.76 1.91
N ASP A 166 23.44 2.45 1.79
CA ASP A 166 22.60 2.80 2.95
C ASP A 166 21.80 1.61 3.48
N LEU A 167 21.37 0.67 2.63
CA LEU A 167 20.75 -0.59 3.04
C LEU A 167 21.67 -1.41 3.97
N TYR A 168 22.95 -1.55 3.61
CA TYR A 168 23.88 -2.38 4.39
C TYR A 168 24.77 -1.56 5.33
N ASN A 169 24.62 -0.23 5.34
CA ASN A 169 25.55 0.69 5.99
C ASN A 169 27.02 0.39 5.59
N LEU A 170 27.25 0.20 4.29
CA LEU A 170 28.55 -0.07 3.68
C LEU A 170 28.98 1.14 2.88
N ALA A 171 29.88 1.95 3.44
CA ALA A 171 30.42 3.13 2.78
C ALA A 171 31.86 3.40 3.23
N PRO A 172 32.65 4.20 2.51
CA PRO A 172 33.86 4.81 3.05
C PRO A 172 33.55 5.60 4.34
N PRO A 173 34.32 5.46 5.44
CA PRO A 173 33.97 6.08 6.73
C PRO A 173 34.30 7.58 6.80
N THR A 174 35.09 8.11 5.85
CA THR A 174 35.56 9.50 5.84
C THR A 174 35.90 9.97 4.42
N GLY A 175 35.64 11.25 4.11
CA GLY A 175 36.03 11.90 2.85
C GLY A 175 34.83 12.21 1.96
N PHE A 176 35.08 12.63 0.73
CA PHE A 176 34.01 12.98 -0.23
C PHE A 176 33.21 11.79 -0.75
N GLN A 177 33.74 10.57 -0.57
CA GLN A 177 33.09 9.32 -0.94
C GLN A 177 32.36 8.65 0.23
N ALA A 178 32.20 9.36 1.35
CA ALA A 178 31.58 8.82 2.56
C ALA A 178 30.08 9.15 2.61
N ARG A 179 29.28 8.19 3.07
CA ARG A 179 27.85 8.39 3.34
C ARG A 179 27.57 8.50 4.84
N PRO A 180 26.49 9.22 5.25
CA PRO A 180 25.99 9.17 6.62
C PRO A 180 25.60 7.74 7.02
N TYR A 181 25.65 7.45 8.32
CA TYR A 181 25.14 6.17 8.83
C TYR A 181 23.61 6.22 8.94
N VAL A 182 22.91 5.24 8.36
CA VAL A 182 21.47 5.04 8.51
C VAL A 182 21.25 4.20 9.77
N GLY A 183 20.98 4.89 10.88
CA GLY A 183 20.78 4.29 12.21
C GLY A 183 21.20 5.23 13.34
N THR A 184 21.02 4.80 14.60
CA THR A 184 21.54 5.55 15.77
C THR A 184 23.00 5.25 16.08
N GLY A 185 23.48 4.02 15.82
CA GLY A 185 24.88 3.65 15.92
C GLY A 185 25.12 2.20 15.48
N ARG A 186 26.36 1.86 15.10
CA ARG A 186 26.74 0.50 14.71
C ARG A 186 26.79 -0.44 15.90
N ARG A 187 26.23 -1.64 15.75
CA ARG A 187 26.41 -2.78 16.66
C ARG A 187 27.89 -3.16 16.74
N CYS A 188 28.57 -3.20 15.60
CA CYS A 188 29.97 -3.54 15.53
C CYS A 188 30.84 -2.28 15.48
N ALA A 189 31.73 -2.10 16.46
CA ALA A 189 32.70 -1.02 16.48
C ALA A 189 33.47 -0.98 15.14
N SER A 190 33.42 0.17 14.45
CA SER A 190 33.66 0.29 13.00
C SER A 190 34.92 -0.45 12.53
N ARG A 191 34.72 -1.48 11.71
CA ARG A 191 35.77 -2.25 11.05
C ARG A 191 35.80 -1.88 9.58
N THR A 192 36.99 -1.75 9.01
CA THR A 192 37.17 -1.42 7.59
C THR A 192 37.85 -2.52 6.81
N PHE A 193 37.61 -2.54 5.50
CA PHE A 193 38.29 -3.38 4.53
C PHE A 193 38.62 -2.56 3.28
N THR A 194 39.60 -3.00 2.49
CA THR A 194 40.01 -2.30 1.26
C THR A 194 39.60 -3.09 0.03
N SER A 195 38.66 -2.55 -0.76
CA SER A 195 38.26 -3.09 -2.07
C SER A 195 38.53 -2.05 -3.15
N GLN A 196 39.11 -2.48 -4.28
CA GLN A 196 39.44 -1.64 -5.44
C GLN A 196 40.15 -0.31 -5.12
N GLY A 197 40.96 -0.28 -4.04
CA GLY A 197 41.72 0.89 -3.59
C GLY A 197 40.99 1.83 -2.63
N LEU A 198 39.70 1.61 -2.36
CA LEU A 198 38.90 2.36 -1.40
C LEU A 198 38.71 1.58 -0.09
N SER A 199 38.66 2.29 1.04
CA SER A 199 38.47 1.71 2.38
C SER A 199 37.01 1.85 2.81
N PHE A 200 36.23 0.77 2.77
CA PHE A 200 34.82 0.72 3.15
C PHE A 200 34.65 0.22 4.59
N THR A 201 33.52 0.53 5.23
CA THR A 201 33.06 -0.11 6.47
C THR A 201 32.47 -1.49 6.22
N MET A 202 32.76 -2.47 7.08
CA MET A 202 32.04 -3.75 7.09
C MET A 202 30.57 -3.52 7.50
N PRO A 203 29.60 -4.22 6.88
CA PRO A 203 28.18 -4.02 7.15
C PRO A 203 27.70 -4.91 8.31
N ASP A 204 27.02 -4.33 9.30
CA ASP A 204 26.64 -5.05 10.53
C ASP A 204 25.64 -6.19 10.27
N LEU A 205 24.85 -6.09 9.20
CA LEU A 205 23.95 -7.13 8.70
C LEU A 205 24.69 -8.39 8.18
N ALA A 206 25.98 -8.30 7.86
CA ALA A 206 26.79 -9.42 7.39
C ALA A 206 27.85 -9.89 8.42
N LEU A 207 27.76 -9.41 9.67
CA LEU A 207 28.67 -9.78 10.75
C LEU A 207 27.95 -10.62 11.82
N ASN A 208 28.55 -11.72 12.26
CA ASN A 208 28.03 -12.55 13.35
C ASN A 208 27.94 -11.80 14.70
N ALA A 209 27.37 -12.43 15.73
CA ALA A 209 27.28 -11.86 17.10
C ALA A 209 28.63 -11.41 17.69
N ASN A 210 29.73 -12.06 17.34
CA ASN A 210 31.10 -11.70 17.78
C ASN A 210 31.73 -10.55 16.96
N CYS A 211 31.00 -10.00 15.98
CA CYS A 211 31.48 -9.02 15.01
C CYS A 211 32.75 -9.46 14.26
N THR A 212 33.01 -10.77 14.09
CA THR A 212 34.28 -11.27 13.51
C THR A 212 34.58 -10.60 12.18
N ALA A 213 35.82 -10.09 12.00
CA ALA A 213 36.18 -9.38 10.78
C ALA A 213 36.07 -10.31 9.56
N ALA A 214 35.17 -9.98 8.64
CA ALA A 214 34.78 -10.84 7.54
C ALA A 214 35.03 -10.13 6.20
N PHE A 215 36.24 -10.31 5.67
CA PHE A 215 36.63 -9.88 4.34
C PHE A 215 37.69 -10.84 3.78
N SER A 216 37.53 -11.25 2.53
CA SER A 216 38.49 -12.07 1.81
C SER A 216 38.60 -11.64 0.35
N ARG A 217 39.70 -12.02 -0.29
CA ARG A 217 39.82 -12.06 -1.74
C ARG A 217 39.84 -13.53 -2.16
N GLN A 218 38.89 -13.93 -2.99
CA GLN A 218 38.68 -15.33 -3.33
C GLN A 218 38.39 -15.51 -4.83
N SER A 219 38.57 -16.73 -5.32
CA SER A 219 38.34 -17.09 -6.72
C SER A 219 36.97 -17.74 -6.83
N LEU A 220 36.00 -17.03 -7.44
CA LEU A 220 34.62 -17.49 -7.61
C LEU A 220 34.30 -17.68 -9.10
N PRO A 221 33.29 -18.50 -9.45
CA PRO A 221 32.70 -18.44 -10.78
C PRO A 221 32.04 -17.06 -10.99
N ASP A 222 32.15 -16.53 -12.20
CA ASP A 222 31.59 -15.23 -12.59
C ASP A 222 30.10 -15.41 -12.94
N ALA A 223 29.24 -14.75 -12.15
CA ALA A 223 27.78 -14.92 -12.11
C ALA A 223 27.02 -14.25 -13.28
N ARG A 224 27.69 -13.86 -14.35
CA ARG A 224 27.04 -13.36 -15.56
C ARG A 224 26.52 -14.51 -16.44
N PRO A 225 25.47 -14.30 -17.25
CA PRO A 225 24.97 -15.31 -18.18
C PRO A 225 26.05 -15.95 -19.06
N GLY A 226 26.06 -17.28 -19.09
CA GLY A 226 26.93 -18.10 -19.95
C GLY A 226 28.28 -18.49 -19.30
N THR A 227 29.14 -19.15 -20.07
CA THR A 227 30.40 -19.71 -19.54
C THR A 227 31.51 -18.67 -19.46
N HIS A 228 31.83 -18.25 -18.23
CA HIS A 228 32.96 -17.36 -17.92
C HIS A 228 34.03 -18.11 -17.11
N PRO A 229 35.32 -17.69 -17.15
CA PRO A 229 36.34 -18.26 -16.28
C PRO A 229 36.09 -17.87 -14.81
N PHE A 230 36.64 -18.64 -13.87
CA PHE A 230 36.72 -18.21 -12.47
C PHE A 230 37.51 -16.90 -12.37
N THR A 231 37.02 -15.95 -11.56
CA THR A 231 37.65 -14.63 -11.38
C THR A 231 37.99 -14.37 -9.91
N THR A 232 39.08 -13.64 -9.69
CA THR A 232 39.50 -13.24 -8.34
C THR A 232 38.77 -11.95 -7.96
N VAL A 233 37.87 -12.05 -6.99
CA VAL A 233 36.97 -10.98 -6.54
C VAL A 233 37.16 -10.67 -5.07
N ASP A 234 36.81 -9.44 -4.67
CA ASP A 234 36.75 -9.01 -3.28
C ASP A 234 35.39 -9.41 -2.69
N VAL A 235 35.35 -9.99 -1.49
CA VAL A 235 34.10 -10.41 -0.81
C VAL A 235 34.11 -9.96 0.64
N VAL A 236 33.04 -9.29 1.05
CA VAL A 236 32.81 -8.82 2.43
C VAL A 236 31.63 -9.55 3.06
N GLY A 237 31.72 -9.80 4.36
CA GLY A 237 30.64 -10.39 5.14
C GLY A 237 30.78 -11.89 5.39
N SER A 238 29.83 -12.41 6.15
CA SER A 238 29.73 -13.79 6.61
C SER A 238 28.25 -14.16 6.69
N SER A 239 27.96 -15.46 6.56
CA SER A 239 26.63 -16.03 6.74
C SER A 239 26.78 -17.32 7.56
N PRO A 240 25.81 -17.69 8.42
CA PRO A 240 25.77 -19.01 9.04
C PRO A 240 25.40 -20.06 7.99
N PHE A 241 25.76 -21.31 8.26
CA PHE A 241 25.27 -22.46 7.51
C PHE A 241 24.01 -23.04 8.18
N GLU A 242 23.22 -23.83 7.46
CA GLU A 242 22.05 -24.53 8.02
C GLU A 242 22.39 -25.30 9.33
N GLY A 243 21.57 -25.16 10.37
CA GLY A 243 21.84 -25.77 11.69
C GLY A 243 22.96 -25.12 12.49
N SER A 244 23.35 -23.88 12.17
CA SER A 244 24.30 -23.10 12.95
C SER A 244 23.76 -22.75 14.35
N PRO A 245 24.62 -22.62 15.38
CA PRO A 245 24.19 -22.14 16.68
C PRO A 245 23.55 -20.74 16.65
N VAL A 246 22.46 -20.60 17.41
CA VAL A 246 21.62 -19.40 17.54
C VAL A 246 22.40 -18.09 17.55
N ASN A 247 22.19 -17.26 16.53
CA ASN A 247 22.91 -16.00 16.30
C ASN A 247 22.05 -14.79 16.70
N ALA A 248 21.48 -14.80 17.90
CA ALA A 248 20.44 -13.87 18.37
C ALA A 248 20.83 -12.37 18.32
N THR A 249 22.13 -12.05 18.34
CA THR A 249 22.67 -10.68 18.22
C THR A 249 23.61 -10.50 17.02
N GLY A 250 23.60 -11.46 16.08
CA GLY A 250 24.29 -11.34 14.80
C GLY A 250 23.40 -10.73 13.72
N TYR A 251 24.02 -10.28 12.64
CA TYR A 251 23.35 -9.91 11.40
C TYR A 251 22.26 -8.81 11.55
N SER A 252 22.46 -7.90 12.50
CA SER A 252 21.58 -6.76 12.80
C SER A 252 22.39 -5.47 12.99
N ASP A 253 21.80 -4.33 12.64
CA ASP A 253 22.36 -2.97 12.63
C ASP A 253 21.68 -2.01 13.63
N GLN A 254 21.10 -2.55 14.71
CA GLN A 254 20.49 -1.82 15.86
C GLN A 254 19.24 -0.99 15.55
N GLY A 255 18.45 -1.39 14.56
CA GLY A 255 17.15 -0.80 14.25
C GLY A 255 16.04 -1.05 15.27
N LEU A 256 14.81 -0.78 14.84
CA LEU A 256 13.57 -1.23 15.48
C LEU A 256 13.44 -2.77 15.45
N TYR A 257 13.93 -3.41 14.39
CA TYR A 257 13.82 -4.81 14.09
C TYR A 257 15.20 -5.45 13.87
N SER A 258 15.43 -6.61 14.48
CA SER A 258 16.64 -7.37 14.18
C SER A 258 16.56 -7.94 12.77
N ARG A 259 17.56 -7.63 11.94
CA ARG A 259 17.83 -8.24 10.62
C ARG A 259 16.96 -7.74 9.46
N ILE A 260 16.12 -6.73 9.70
CA ILE A 260 15.63 -5.83 8.64
C ILE A 260 16.61 -4.64 8.56
N PRO A 261 17.03 -4.20 7.37
CA PRO A 261 17.85 -2.99 7.20
C PRO A 261 17.22 -1.74 7.81
N ASN A 262 17.99 -0.93 8.55
CA ASN A 262 17.53 0.35 9.13
C ASN A 262 16.84 1.31 8.13
N LEU A 263 17.12 1.19 6.81
CA LEU A 263 16.49 1.97 5.75
C LEU A 263 15.09 1.45 5.35
N LEU A 264 14.84 0.15 5.48
CA LEU A 264 13.58 -0.52 5.14
C LEU A 264 12.63 -0.66 6.34
N GLU A 265 13.06 -0.24 7.52
CA GLU A 265 12.17 0.00 8.64
C GLU A 265 11.30 1.25 8.43
N PRO A 266 10.19 1.38 9.17
CA PRO A 266 9.50 2.65 9.36
C PRO A 266 10.42 3.70 9.99
N ALA A 267 10.20 4.99 9.68
CA ALA A 267 10.93 6.09 10.30
C ALA A 267 10.73 6.10 11.83
N HIS A 268 11.72 5.61 12.58
CA HIS A 268 11.63 5.39 14.02
C HIS A 268 12.87 5.92 14.76
N ALA A 269 12.75 6.16 16.07
CA ALA A 269 13.85 6.68 16.87
C ALA A 269 15.10 5.78 16.84
N SER A 270 14.94 4.45 16.76
CA SER A 270 16.03 3.48 16.63
C SER A 270 16.89 3.69 15.38
N ASN A 271 16.24 3.98 14.24
CA ASN A 271 16.90 4.28 12.96
C ASN A 271 17.12 5.79 12.72
N ASN A 272 17.06 6.62 13.77
CA ASN A 272 17.24 8.07 13.70
C ASN A 272 16.24 8.78 12.74
N LEU A 273 15.02 8.24 12.60
CA LEU A 273 13.98 8.68 11.67
C LEU A 273 14.40 8.63 10.18
N LEU A 274 15.36 7.78 9.83
CA LEU A 274 15.88 7.64 8.47
C LEU A 274 15.21 6.52 7.67
N GLY A 275 14.50 5.60 8.31
CA GLY A 275 13.71 4.55 7.65
C GLY A 275 12.69 5.09 6.64
N LEU A 276 12.35 4.28 5.65
CA LEU A 276 11.47 4.58 4.51
C LEU A 276 10.42 3.48 4.25
N GLY A 277 10.54 2.32 4.90
CA GLY A 277 9.70 1.18 4.60
C GLY A 277 8.44 1.11 5.46
N HIS A 278 7.44 0.44 4.90
CA HIS A 278 6.20 0.04 5.54
C HIS A 278 6.23 -1.48 5.60
N LEU A 279 6.42 -2.06 6.78
CA LEU A 279 6.52 -3.50 6.98
C LEU A 279 5.12 -4.08 7.17
N LEU A 280 4.72 -4.97 6.27
CA LEU A 280 3.40 -5.61 6.30
C LEU A 280 3.48 -6.89 7.12
N PHE A 281 4.43 -7.76 6.78
CA PHE A 281 4.67 -9.02 7.46
C PHE A 281 6.11 -9.04 7.97
N LEU A 282 6.29 -9.20 9.28
CA LEU A 282 7.60 -9.34 9.93
C LEU A 282 8.12 -10.78 9.81
N LEU A 283 7.21 -11.73 9.65
CA LEU A 283 7.49 -13.11 9.31
C LEU A 283 6.46 -13.59 8.27
N ALA A 284 6.88 -14.47 7.38
CA ALA A 284 6.00 -15.31 6.57
C ALA A 284 6.55 -16.74 6.70
N ASP A 285 5.85 -17.51 7.54
CA ASP A 285 6.02 -18.90 7.99
C ASP A 285 4.56 -19.38 8.23
N ASP A 286 4.21 -20.58 7.78
CA ASP A 286 2.85 -21.18 7.79
C ASP A 286 3.01 -22.71 7.82
N ASP A 287 3.73 -23.20 8.84
CA ASP A 287 4.45 -24.49 8.85
C ASP A 287 4.12 -25.35 10.09
N ALA A 288 4.67 -26.57 10.16
CA ALA A 288 4.47 -27.50 11.29
C ALA A 288 5.62 -27.46 12.33
N GLY A 289 6.55 -26.51 12.18
CA GLY A 289 7.66 -26.22 13.06
C GLY A 289 7.30 -25.31 14.24
N GLN A 290 8.34 -24.69 14.81
CA GLN A 290 8.33 -23.59 15.80
C GLN A 290 9.71 -22.86 15.77
N THR A 291 10.35 -22.80 14.59
CA THR A 291 11.72 -22.32 14.40
C THR A 291 12.02 -21.75 13.00
N THR A 292 11.88 -20.42 12.85
CA THR A 292 12.50 -19.62 11.77
C THR A 292 13.97 -20.02 11.47
N PHE A 293 14.41 -19.92 10.21
CA PHE A 293 15.73 -20.35 9.72
C PHE A 293 16.88 -19.90 10.65
N ASN A 294 17.61 -20.85 11.24
CA ASN A 294 18.73 -20.59 12.17
C ASN A 294 18.39 -19.61 13.34
N GLN A 295 17.10 -19.46 13.68
CA GLN A 295 16.56 -18.42 14.56
C GLN A 295 16.93 -16.99 14.11
N LEU A 296 16.89 -16.76 12.80
CA LEU A 296 17.14 -15.48 12.13
C LEU A 296 15.88 -14.68 11.78
N GLY A 297 14.67 -15.22 11.97
CA GLY A 297 13.43 -14.45 11.79
C GLY A 297 13.41 -13.12 12.56
N THR A 298 12.70 -12.13 12.01
CA THR A 298 12.52 -10.81 12.66
C THR A 298 11.68 -10.90 13.94
N VAL A 299 10.67 -11.77 13.91
CA VAL A 299 9.85 -12.18 15.06
C VAL A 299 9.92 -13.71 15.19
N PRO A 300 9.59 -14.29 16.35
CA PRO A 300 9.49 -15.73 16.47
C PRO A 300 8.22 -16.25 15.78
N ASP A 301 8.38 -17.31 15.01
CA ASP A 301 7.37 -18.35 14.78
C ASP A 301 6.89 -18.92 16.14
N THR A 302 5.58 -19.12 16.28
CA THR A 302 4.94 -19.50 17.55
C THR A 302 3.71 -20.44 17.49
N ASP A 303 3.19 -20.82 16.31
CA ASP A 303 2.08 -21.81 16.20
C ASP A 303 2.59 -23.15 15.64
N PHE A 304 1.81 -23.90 14.85
CA PHE A 304 2.21 -25.16 14.18
C PHE A 304 1.14 -25.61 13.14
N PHE A 305 0.47 -24.65 12.49
CA PHE A 305 -0.73 -24.91 11.68
C PHE A 305 -0.61 -24.32 10.26
N GLU A 306 -0.43 -25.20 9.27
CA GLU A 306 -0.44 -24.94 7.81
C GLU A 306 -1.84 -24.47 7.28
N ASP A 307 -2.44 -23.46 7.91
CA ASP A 307 -3.84 -23.01 7.70
C ASP A 307 -3.94 -21.81 6.73
N GLY A 308 -2.81 -21.14 6.47
CA GLY A 308 -2.71 -19.94 5.66
C GLY A 308 -2.76 -18.66 6.50
N ILE A 309 -2.25 -18.67 7.72
CA ILE A 309 -2.05 -17.51 8.60
C ILE A 309 -0.57 -17.51 9.01
N PRO A 310 0.16 -16.38 8.97
CA PRO A 310 1.54 -16.36 9.46
C PRO A 310 1.62 -16.75 10.95
N ASP A 311 2.61 -17.56 11.34
CA ASP A 311 2.76 -18.12 12.69
C ASP A 311 3.15 -17.11 13.81
N TYR A 312 2.70 -15.86 13.71
CA TYR A 312 2.87 -14.80 14.71
C TYR A 312 1.69 -13.81 14.75
N ASP A 313 1.54 -13.11 15.87
CA ASP A 313 0.56 -12.03 16.10
C ASP A 313 0.88 -10.80 15.21
N VAL A 314 0.24 -10.73 14.02
CA VAL A 314 0.39 -9.65 13.03
C VAL A 314 -0.39 -8.40 13.47
N SER A 315 -1.61 -8.58 13.97
CA SER A 315 -2.57 -7.54 14.34
C SER A 315 -2.08 -6.64 15.48
N ARG A 316 -1.17 -7.14 16.32
CA ARG A 316 -0.34 -6.36 17.27
C ARG A 316 0.47 -5.24 16.63
N TYR A 317 0.70 -5.27 15.33
CA TYR A 317 1.39 -4.24 14.56
C TYR A 317 0.40 -3.46 13.68
N ASP A 318 0.69 -2.20 13.40
CA ASP A 318 -0.07 -1.40 12.43
C ASP A 318 0.36 -1.67 10.97
N ALA A 319 -0.30 -1.01 10.02
CA ALA A 319 -0.05 -1.17 8.58
C ALA A 319 1.34 -0.69 8.10
N HIS A 320 2.10 -0.06 8.99
CA HIS A 320 3.51 0.30 8.75
C HIS A 320 4.46 -0.71 9.41
N GLY A 321 3.96 -1.61 10.26
CA GLY A 321 4.78 -2.48 11.09
C GLY A 321 5.32 -1.76 12.32
N LEU A 322 4.55 -0.85 12.92
CA LEU A 322 4.84 -0.32 14.26
C LEU A 322 3.98 -1.04 15.31
N LEU A 323 4.58 -1.33 16.48
CA LEU A 323 3.86 -1.97 17.59
C LEU A 323 2.71 -1.08 18.10
N ARG A 324 1.47 -1.59 18.04
CA ARG A 324 0.29 -0.85 18.53
C ARG A 324 0.32 -0.71 20.07
N PRO A 325 -0.14 0.42 20.63
CA PRO A 325 -0.34 0.57 22.08
C PRO A 325 -1.38 -0.40 22.68
N VAL A 326 -2.28 -0.92 21.86
CA VAL A 326 -3.29 -1.93 22.16
C VAL A 326 -3.40 -2.83 20.93
N ASN A 327 -3.25 -4.15 21.08
CA ASN A 327 -3.61 -5.07 20.00
C ASN A 327 -5.15 -5.16 19.92
N PRO A 328 -5.78 -4.87 18.76
CA PRO A 328 -7.22 -5.09 18.57
C PRO A 328 -7.66 -6.57 18.62
N ASP A 329 -6.79 -7.53 18.30
CA ASP A 329 -7.11 -8.96 18.21
C ASP A 329 -6.02 -9.87 18.83
N PRO A 330 -5.95 -10.00 20.16
CA PRO A 330 -4.80 -10.63 20.83
C PRO A 330 -4.67 -12.15 20.62
N GLY A 331 -3.80 -12.56 19.70
CA GLY A 331 -3.43 -13.96 19.46
C GLY A 331 -2.80 -14.17 18.08
N ILE A 332 -2.89 -15.40 17.58
CA ILE A 332 -2.84 -15.72 16.15
C ILE A 332 -4.26 -16.08 15.75
N THR A 333 -4.78 -15.43 14.72
CA THR A 333 -6.19 -15.46 14.35
C THR A 333 -6.37 -15.36 12.83
N PRO A 334 -7.54 -15.72 12.26
CA PRO A 334 -7.82 -15.54 10.83
C PRO A 334 -7.73 -14.09 10.33
N GLN A 335 -7.64 -13.10 11.23
CA GLN A 335 -7.50 -11.69 10.92
C GLN A 335 -6.03 -11.34 10.61
N ASP A 336 -5.07 -12.00 11.25
CA ASP A 336 -3.63 -11.76 11.10
C ASP A 336 -3.13 -12.04 9.67
N ARG A 337 -3.83 -12.93 8.94
CA ARG A 337 -3.65 -13.21 7.51
C ARG A 337 -3.69 -11.97 6.60
N THR A 338 -4.40 -10.90 6.98
CA THR A 338 -4.62 -9.72 6.11
C THR A 338 -4.21 -8.42 6.78
N VAL A 339 -3.24 -7.72 6.17
CA VAL A 339 -2.91 -6.34 6.52
C VAL A 339 -3.70 -5.38 5.62
N ASP A 340 -4.46 -4.47 6.23
CA ASP A 340 -5.09 -3.35 5.55
C ASP A 340 -4.08 -2.20 5.41
N LEU A 341 -3.79 -1.77 4.17
CA LEU A 341 -2.85 -0.66 3.87
C LEU A 341 -3.56 0.71 3.90
N GLY A 342 -4.89 0.73 4.00
CA GLY A 342 -5.70 1.94 3.89
C GLY A 342 -5.73 2.51 2.46
N THR A 343 -6.18 3.76 2.35
CA THR A 343 -6.24 4.49 1.08
C THR A 343 -4.87 5.01 0.66
N LEU A 344 -4.36 4.51 -0.47
CA LEU A 344 -3.12 4.95 -1.09
C LEU A 344 -3.40 6.06 -2.12
N PRO A 345 -2.59 7.15 -2.18
CA PRO A 345 -2.84 8.26 -3.08
C PRO A 345 -2.69 7.91 -4.57
N ALA A 346 -3.48 8.57 -5.41
CA ALA A 346 -3.41 8.43 -6.87
C ALA A 346 -2.01 8.79 -7.42
N GLY A 347 -1.53 8.00 -8.37
CA GLY A 347 -0.26 8.24 -9.07
C GLY A 347 1.00 7.88 -8.27
N LYS A 348 0.89 7.56 -6.98
CA LYS A 348 2.01 7.00 -6.20
C LYS A 348 2.41 5.64 -6.77
N GLU A 349 3.72 5.43 -6.90
CA GLU A 349 4.29 4.12 -7.18
C GLU A 349 4.69 3.40 -5.89
N LEU A 350 4.24 2.15 -5.75
CA LEU A 350 4.70 1.22 -4.74
C LEU A 350 5.90 0.42 -5.27
N VAL A 351 6.92 0.24 -4.43
CA VAL A 351 7.95 -0.77 -4.64
C VAL A 351 7.89 -1.72 -3.46
N PHE A 352 7.41 -2.95 -3.70
CA PHE A 352 7.47 -4.01 -2.68
C PHE A 352 8.90 -4.48 -2.51
N PHE A 353 9.24 -4.92 -1.30
CA PHE A 353 10.48 -5.60 -1.01
C PHE A 353 10.23 -6.83 -0.13
N LEU A 354 10.99 -7.89 -0.40
CA LEU A 354 11.15 -9.04 0.48
C LEU A 354 12.52 -8.95 1.15
N VAL A 355 12.58 -9.13 2.46
CA VAL A 355 13.83 -9.34 3.20
C VAL A 355 13.90 -10.82 3.58
N THR A 356 14.80 -11.57 2.98
CA THR A 356 14.96 -13.01 3.23
C THR A 356 16.15 -13.27 4.16
N GLN A 357 15.99 -14.21 5.09
CA GLN A 357 17.03 -14.71 5.98
C GLN A 357 17.34 -16.17 5.63
N SER A 358 18.44 -16.42 4.92
CA SER A 358 18.84 -17.74 4.38
C SER A 358 20.36 -17.99 4.46
N GLU A 359 20.86 -19.17 4.07
CA GLU A 359 22.31 -19.36 3.92
C GLU A 359 22.83 -18.60 2.69
N SER A 360 23.99 -17.98 2.81
CA SER A 360 24.65 -17.31 1.69
C SER A 360 25.61 -18.27 0.99
N ILE A 361 25.15 -18.78 -0.16
CA ILE A 361 25.84 -19.69 -1.08
C ILE A 361 26.26 -18.90 -2.34
N HIS A 362 27.28 -19.40 -3.05
CA HIS A 362 27.63 -18.94 -4.40
C HIS A 362 28.07 -20.15 -5.23
N ASP A 363 27.12 -20.77 -5.92
CA ASP A 363 27.34 -21.81 -6.91
C ASP A 363 26.43 -21.57 -8.11
N VAL A 364 27.04 -21.26 -9.26
CA VAL A 364 26.31 -20.89 -10.48
C VAL A 364 25.69 -22.09 -11.20
N ASP A 365 26.11 -23.32 -10.89
CA ASP A 365 25.50 -24.53 -11.45
C ASP A 365 24.16 -24.81 -10.73
N ASP A 366 24.10 -24.58 -9.41
CA ASP A 366 22.87 -24.52 -8.59
C ASP A 366 22.16 -23.14 -8.68
N ARG A 367 22.67 -22.25 -9.55
CA ARG A 367 22.13 -20.90 -9.88
C ARG A 367 22.13 -19.88 -8.74
N GLN A 368 22.72 -20.18 -7.58
CA GLN A 368 22.81 -19.29 -6.42
C GLN A 368 24.09 -18.42 -6.46
N VAL A 369 24.00 -17.15 -6.08
CA VAL A 369 25.12 -16.19 -6.21
C VAL A 369 25.23 -15.25 -5.01
N TYR A 370 26.43 -14.80 -4.65
CA TYR A 370 26.54 -13.71 -3.66
C TYR A 370 26.05 -12.38 -4.27
N PRO A 371 25.16 -11.62 -3.60
CA PRO A 371 24.75 -10.28 -4.00
C PRO A 371 25.93 -9.36 -4.35
N CYS A 372 25.83 -8.59 -5.44
CA CYS A 372 26.94 -7.82 -6.01
C CYS A 372 26.83 -6.31 -5.75
N LEU A 373 27.58 -5.81 -4.75
CA LEU A 373 27.62 -4.39 -4.39
C LEU A 373 28.25 -3.50 -5.47
N ARG A 374 29.25 -4.02 -6.22
CA ARG A 374 29.98 -3.25 -7.24
C ARG A 374 30.29 -4.07 -8.47
N LYS A 375 29.78 -3.62 -9.62
CA LYS A 375 30.02 -4.22 -10.94
C LYS A 375 31.09 -3.46 -11.74
N ALA A 376 31.77 -4.15 -12.64
CA ALA A 376 32.59 -3.57 -13.70
C ALA A 376 31.74 -3.26 -14.94
N MET A 377 32.29 -2.48 -15.89
CA MET A 377 31.58 -2.06 -17.12
C MET A 377 31.15 -3.22 -18.04
N ASN A 378 31.70 -4.43 -17.84
CA ASN A 378 31.32 -5.67 -18.54
C ASN A 378 30.26 -6.50 -17.76
N GLY A 379 29.65 -5.91 -16.71
CA GLY A 379 28.70 -6.54 -15.80
C GLY A 379 29.31 -7.47 -14.74
N GLN A 380 30.64 -7.69 -14.75
CA GLN A 380 31.28 -8.64 -13.84
C GLN A 380 31.28 -8.06 -12.42
N CYS A 381 30.96 -8.87 -11.41
CA CYS A 381 31.10 -8.42 -10.04
C CYS A 381 32.56 -8.21 -9.61
N LEU A 382 32.83 -7.15 -8.84
CA LEU A 382 34.13 -6.82 -8.26
C LEU A 382 34.13 -6.90 -6.73
N LEU A 383 32.99 -6.56 -6.10
CA LEU A 383 32.75 -6.68 -4.66
C LEU A 383 31.42 -7.39 -4.41
N HIS A 384 31.49 -8.63 -3.90
CA HIS A 384 30.30 -9.33 -3.43
C HIS A 384 30.07 -9.09 -1.93
N LEU A 385 28.80 -9.15 -1.54
CA LEU A 385 28.34 -9.24 -0.17
C LEU A 385 27.95 -10.69 0.14
N ARG A 386 28.59 -11.30 1.15
CA ARG A 386 28.15 -12.57 1.73
C ARG A 386 27.37 -12.28 3.00
N THR A 387 26.05 -12.44 2.96
CA THR A 387 25.10 -12.04 4.00
C THR A 387 23.98 -13.07 4.10
N PRO A 388 23.47 -13.43 5.30
CA PRO A 388 22.22 -14.16 5.37
C PRO A 388 21.01 -13.28 5.05
N ILE A 389 21.16 -11.96 5.22
CA ILE A 389 20.11 -10.98 5.04
C ILE A 389 20.18 -10.50 3.60
N ASN A 390 19.25 -10.98 2.78
CA ASN A 390 19.09 -10.58 1.38
C ASN A 390 17.87 -9.65 1.25
N VAL A 391 17.88 -8.79 0.23
CA VAL A 391 16.83 -7.81 -0.03
C VAL A 391 16.49 -7.84 -1.51
N PHE A 392 15.23 -8.08 -1.82
CA PHE A 392 14.74 -8.19 -3.19
C PHE A 392 13.57 -7.24 -3.42
N PHE A 393 13.70 -6.35 -4.40
CA PHE A 393 12.69 -5.39 -4.80
C PHE A 393 11.84 -5.92 -5.96
N SER A 394 10.60 -5.43 -6.06
CA SER A 394 9.72 -5.67 -7.21
C SER A 394 10.29 -5.14 -8.54
N LYS A 395 11.19 -4.14 -8.47
CA LYS A 395 12.00 -3.62 -9.57
C LYS A 395 13.32 -4.40 -9.69
N ALA A 396 13.41 -5.30 -10.66
CA ALA A 396 14.58 -6.16 -10.87
C ALA A 396 15.90 -5.36 -11.02
N LYS A 397 15.84 -4.17 -11.64
CA LYS A 397 17.02 -3.29 -11.82
C LYS A 397 17.68 -2.86 -10.51
N TRP A 398 16.99 -2.96 -9.37
CA TRP A 398 17.46 -2.52 -8.06
C TRP A 398 18.01 -3.66 -7.19
N ASN A 399 17.83 -4.92 -7.61
CA ASN A 399 18.41 -6.07 -6.91
C ASN A 399 19.94 -6.06 -7.02
N LEU A 400 20.62 -6.73 -6.08
CA LEU A 400 22.08 -6.71 -5.99
C LEU A 400 22.74 -7.86 -6.74
N ASP A 401 22.09 -9.00 -6.75
CA ASP A 401 22.53 -10.24 -7.37
C ASP A 401 22.40 -10.21 -8.90
N GLN A 402 22.91 -11.26 -9.55
CA GLN A 402 22.98 -11.37 -11.00
C GLN A 402 22.14 -12.56 -11.43
N ASP A 403 21.51 -12.51 -12.60
CA ASP A 403 20.92 -13.69 -13.22
C ASP A 403 22.04 -14.52 -13.91
N PRO A 404 22.49 -15.68 -13.38
CA PRO A 404 23.53 -16.50 -14.02
C PRO A 404 23.00 -17.29 -15.24
N VAL A 405 21.67 -17.38 -15.40
CA VAL A 405 21.01 -18.20 -16.43
C VAL A 405 20.68 -17.36 -17.68
N GLY A 406 20.29 -16.09 -17.50
CA GLY A 406 20.11 -15.08 -18.56
C GLY A 406 19.09 -15.45 -19.64
N ARG A 407 17.98 -16.08 -19.26
CA ARG A 407 16.92 -16.52 -20.19
C ARG A 407 15.80 -15.49 -20.33
N ILE A 408 15.07 -15.60 -21.45
CA ILE A 408 13.93 -14.75 -21.77
C ILE A 408 12.74 -15.62 -22.20
N PRO A 409 11.62 -15.64 -21.45
CA PRO A 409 11.45 -15.05 -20.11
C PRO A 409 12.38 -15.71 -19.07
N VAL A 410 12.51 -15.07 -17.90
CA VAL A 410 13.29 -15.60 -16.76
C VAL A 410 12.63 -16.85 -16.19
N ALA A 411 11.30 -16.83 -16.08
CA ALA A 411 10.45 -17.96 -15.70
C ALA A 411 9.11 -17.90 -16.44
N GLN A 412 8.46 -19.06 -16.61
CA GLN A 412 7.09 -19.16 -17.12
C GLN A 412 6.33 -20.31 -16.48
N ARG A 413 5.17 -20.04 -15.88
CA ARG A 413 4.38 -21.00 -15.10
C ARG A 413 2.90 -20.97 -15.51
N ASN A 414 2.17 -22.08 -15.32
CA ASN A 414 0.74 -22.22 -15.60
C ASN A 414 -0.06 -22.01 -14.32
N THR A 415 -0.75 -20.87 -14.20
CA THR A 415 -1.27 -20.40 -12.91
C THR A 415 -2.42 -21.24 -12.36
N GLY A 416 -3.21 -21.91 -13.21
CA GLY A 416 -4.28 -22.84 -12.81
C GLY A 416 -3.85 -24.30 -12.67
N CYS A 417 -2.58 -24.62 -12.93
CA CYS A 417 -2.02 -25.97 -12.83
C CYS A 417 -1.29 -26.14 -11.50
N ALA A 418 -1.51 -27.26 -10.83
CA ALA A 418 -0.82 -27.58 -9.58
C ALA A 418 0.70 -27.71 -9.79
N TYR A 419 1.47 -27.12 -8.88
CA TYR A 419 2.92 -27.25 -8.79
C TYR A 419 3.35 -28.71 -8.56
N THR A 420 4.58 -29.01 -8.99
CA THR A 420 5.33 -30.18 -8.53
C THR A 420 6.79 -30.06 -8.99
N GLU A 421 7.73 -30.28 -8.07
CA GLU A 421 9.18 -30.41 -8.29
C GLU A 421 9.52 -31.31 -9.51
N GLN A 422 8.67 -32.32 -9.75
CA GLN A 422 8.83 -33.32 -10.81
C GLN A 422 8.61 -32.73 -12.22
N CYS A 423 8.18 -31.47 -12.31
CA CYS A 423 8.00 -30.76 -13.57
C CYS A 423 9.21 -29.87 -13.88
N ASN A 424 10.14 -30.38 -14.70
CA ASN A 424 11.26 -29.59 -15.19
C ASN A 424 10.80 -28.41 -16.07
N ALA A 425 10.85 -27.20 -15.49
CA ALA A 425 10.47 -25.94 -16.13
C ALA A 425 11.37 -25.50 -17.30
N ASP A 426 12.58 -26.08 -17.45
CA ASP A 426 13.42 -25.88 -18.64
C ASP A 426 12.85 -26.62 -19.87
N GLN A 427 12.05 -27.68 -19.67
CA GLN A 427 11.56 -28.57 -20.73
C GLN A 427 10.07 -28.97 -20.56
N PRO A 428 9.13 -28.03 -20.33
CA PRO A 428 7.76 -28.36 -19.92
C PRO A 428 6.96 -29.10 -21.00
N GLN A 429 7.29 -28.95 -22.29
CA GLN A 429 6.55 -29.61 -23.38
C GLN A 429 6.61 -31.14 -23.28
N THR A 430 7.73 -31.69 -22.78
CA THR A 430 7.98 -33.14 -22.70
C THR A 430 7.62 -33.76 -21.36
N GLN A 431 7.42 -32.98 -20.29
CA GLN A 431 7.10 -33.52 -18.96
C GLN A 431 5.72 -34.16 -18.92
N ALA A 432 5.52 -35.21 -18.12
CA ALA A 432 4.18 -35.75 -17.89
C ALA A 432 3.33 -34.78 -17.03
N THR A 433 3.97 -34.10 -16.09
CA THR A 433 3.41 -33.22 -15.06
C THR A 433 3.01 -31.81 -15.53
N ALA A 434 3.47 -31.35 -16.70
CA ALA A 434 3.11 -30.03 -17.22
C ALA A 434 1.66 -29.99 -17.76
N CYS A 435 0.89 -28.97 -17.38
CA CYS A 435 -0.47 -28.77 -17.90
C CYS A 435 -0.47 -27.93 -19.18
N THR A 436 -1.37 -28.25 -20.11
CA THR A 436 -1.68 -27.42 -21.28
C THR A 436 -2.35 -26.11 -20.87
N LEU A 437 -2.03 -25.02 -21.55
CA LEU A 437 -2.72 -23.74 -21.40
C LEU A 437 -4.11 -23.75 -22.06
N ALA A 438 -5.03 -22.95 -21.53
CA ALA A 438 -6.37 -22.77 -22.08
C ALA A 438 -6.31 -22.33 -23.55
N ASN A 439 -7.12 -22.98 -24.40
CA ASN A 439 -7.22 -22.71 -25.84
C ASN A 439 -5.90 -22.82 -26.63
N SER A 440 -4.91 -23.55 -26.12
CA SER A 440 -3.58 -23.72 -26.71
C SER A 440 -3.15 -25.19 -26.73
N SER A 441 -2.02 -25.48 -27.39
CA SER A 441 -1.28 -26.74 -27.26
C SER A 441 0.02 -26.60 -26.44
N LEU A 442 0.39 -25.37 -26.07
CA LEU A 442 1.57 -25.09 -25.25
C LEU A 442 1.36 -25.61 -23.83
N ARG A 443 2.34 -26.34 -23.29
CA ARG A 443 2.33 -26.87 -21.92
C ARG A 443 3.34 -26.13 -21.05
N LEU A 444 3.01 -25.94 -19.78
CA LEU A 444 3.85 -25.29 -18.78
C LEU A 444 3.68 -26.00 -17.44
N CYS A 445 4.71 -25.97 -16.61
CA CYS A 445 4.65 -26.48 -15.24
C CYS A 445 3.70 -25.61 -14.39
N GLY A 446 3.13 -26.19 -13.33
CA GLY A 446 2.30 -25.45 -12.38
C GLY A 446 3.07 -24.35 -11.66
N TRP A 447 2.31 -23.44 -11.02
CA TRP A 447 2.87 -22.37 -10.19
C TRP A 447 2.69 -22.65 -8.71
N LEU A 448 1.46 -22.90 -8.27
CA LEU A 448 1.13 -23.11 -6.85
C LEU A 448 0.64 -24.54 -6.65
N ASP A 449 0.84 -25.11 -5.48
CA ASP A 449 0.42 -26.48 -5.17
C ASP A 449 -1.11 -26.66 -5.20
N ALA A 450 -1.57 -27.91 -5.07
CA ALA A 450 -2.99 -28.24 -5.19
C ALA A 450 -3.85 -27.69 -4.03
N GLU A 451 -3.28 -27.52 -2.84
CA GLU A 451 -3.95 -27.04 -1.63
C GLU A 451 -3.97 -25.51 -1.60
N THR A 452 -2.89 -24.82 -1.97
CA THR A 452 -2.92 -23.35 -2.21
C THR A 452 -3.91 -22.97 -3.31
N LEU A 453 -3.99 -23.77 -4.39
CA LEU A 453 -5.00 -23.59 -5.44
C LEU A 453 -6.44 -23.87 -4.99
N LEU A 454 -6.66 -24.47 -3.82
CA LEU A 454 -7.96 -24.61 -3.15
C LEU A 454 -8.19 -23.50 -2.11
N ARG A 455 -7.16 -23.18 -1.30
CA ARG A 455 -7.09 -22.11 -0.30
C ARG A 455 -7.53 -20.77 -0.92
N LEU A 456 -6.96 -20.40 -2.07
CA LEU A 456 -7.34 -19.20 -2.84
C LEU A 456 -8.83 -19.11 -3.23
N ARG A 457 -9.56 -20.24 -3.31
CA ARG A 457 -11.00 -20.27 -3.63
C ARG A 457 -11.90 -20.03 -2.42
N HIS A 458 -11.34 -20.02 -1.21
CA HIS A 458 -12.09 -19.71 0.00
C HIS A 458 -12.47 -18.21 0.04
N PRO A 459 -13.62 -17.81 0.64
CA PRO A 459 -14.05 -16.41 0.65
C PRO A 459 -13.04 -15.45 1.28
N ASP A 460 -12.26 -15.90 2.26
CA ASP A 460 -11.23 -15.09 2.94
C ASP A 460 -10.14 -14.59 1.97
N TYR A 461 -9.86 -15.36 0.91
CA TYR A 461 -8.96 -15.03 -0.19
C TYR A 461 -9.69 -14.37 -1.38
N GLY A 462 -10.96 -14.01 -1.20
CA GLY A 462 -11.80 -13.37 -2.21
C GLY A 462 -12.34 -14.32 -3.28
N GLY A 463 -12.25 -15.64 -3.12
CA GLY A 463 -12.74 -16.62 -4.09
C GLY A 463 -11.94 -16.63 -5.41
N PHE A 464 -10.64 -16.38 -5.33
CA PHE A 464 -9.74 -16.17 -6.45
C PHE A 464 -9.53 -17.46 -7.27
N LEU A 465 -9.87 -17.41 -8.56
CA LEU A 465 -9.83 -18.55 -9.47
C LEU A 465 -8.78 -18.34 -10.56
N LEU A 466 -7.59 -18.91 -10.37
CA LEU A 466 -6.52 -18.89 -11.37
C LEU A 466 -6.91 -19.75 -12.60
N PRO A 467 -6.98 -19.18 -13.81
CA PRO A 467 -7.25 -19.92 -15.04
C PRO A 467 -6.00 -20.71 -15.49
N MET A 468 -6.14 -21.62 -16.46
CA MET A 468 -5.00 -22.31 -17.10
C MET A 468 -4.21 -21.37 -18.02
N ALA A 469 -3.66 -20.28 -17.49
CA ALA A 469 -2.98 -19.21 -18.20
C ALA A 469 -1.48 -19.16 -17.86
N ALA A 470 -0.69 -18.56 -18.75
CA ALA A 470 0.73 -18.35 -18.51
C ALA A 470 0.94 -17.09 -17.67
N ALA A 471 1.65 -17.22 -16.55
CA ALA A 471 2.42 -16.13 -15.97
C ALA A 471 3.85 -16.18 -16.50
N SER A 472 4.52 -15.04 -16.61
CA SER A 472 5.89 -14.93 -17.12
C SER A 472 6.64 -13.78 -16.46
N VAL A 473 7.87 -14.04 -16.05
CA VAL A 473 8.77 -13.03 -15.47
C VAL A 473 9.68 -12.47 -16.56
N ALA A 474 9.68 -11.15 -16.74
CA ALA A 474 10.53 -10.46 -17.71
C ALA A 474 11.96 -10.29 -17.16
N PRO A 475 13.02 -10.37 -17.99
CA PRO A 475 14.40 -10.16 -17.56
C PRO A 475 14.68 -8.69 -17.24
N SER A 476 15.61 -8.44 -16.31
CA SER A 476 16.18 -7.10 -16.10
C SER A 476 17.09 -6.69 -17.25
N ASP A 477 17.07 -5.41 -17.65
CA ASP A 477 17.95 -4.87 -18.69
C ASP A 477 19.43 -4.74 -18.25
N ASN A 478 19.69 -4.76 -16.95
CA ASN A 478 21.02 -4.70 -16.35
C ASN A 478 21.62 -6.07 -15.95
N GLY A 479 20.91 -7.18 -16.22
CA GLY A 479 21.36 -8.54 -15.89
C GLY A 479 21.25 -8.93 -14.41
N ASN A 480 20.45 -8.21 -13.62
CA ASN A 480 19.98 -8.66 -12.31
C ASN A 480 18.91 -9.76 -12.43
N MET A 481 18.74 -10.54 -11.36
CA MET A 481 17.57 -11.40 -11.21
C MET A 481 16.32 -10.56 -10.84
N PRO A 482 15.17 -10.76 -11.51
CA PRO A 482 13.85 -10.34 -11.03
C PRO A 482 13.33 -11.32 -9.97
N HIS A 483 12.83 -10.81 -8.85
CA HIS A 483 12.39 -11.63 -7.71
C HIS A 483 10.87 -11.60 -7.45
N LEU A 484 10.09 -10.93 -8.30
CA LEU A 484 8.62 -10.90 -8.20
C LEU A 484 7.95 -11.39 -9.50
N LEU A 485 7.13 -12.42 -9.37
CA LEU A 485 6.12 -12.79 -10.35
C LEU A 485 4.79 -12.14 -9.92
N LEU A 486 4.33 -11.15 -10.70
CA LEU A 486 3.06 -10.47 -10.50
C LEU A 486 2.03 -10.96 -11.52
N ASN A 487 0.88 -11.48 -11.06
CA ASN A 487 -0.19 -11.98 -11.92
C ASN A 487 -1.57 -11.39 -11.57
N ALA A 488 -2.31 -10.92 -12.58
CA ALA A 488 -3.75 -10.70 -12.48
C ALA A 488 -4.47 -11.53 -13.55
N PRO A 489 -5.38 -12.44 -13.16
CA PRO A 489 -6.36 -13.01 -14.05
C PRO A 489 -7.22 -11.90 -14.71
N PRO A 490 -7.48 -11.94 -16.03
CA PRO A 490 -8.28 -10.90 -16.70
C PRO A 490 -9.73 -10.74 -16.23
N MET A 491 -10.21 -11.61 -15.35
CA MET A 491 -11.60 -11.67 -14.88
C MET A 491 -11.79 -11.19 -13.43
N THR A 492 -10.72 -10.83 -12.73
CA THR A 492 -10.75 -10.53 -11.28
C THR A 492 -10.59 -9.03 -11.01
N HIS A 493 -11.63 -8.39 -10.47
CA HIS A 493 -11.58 -7.00 -10.00
C HIS A 493 -10.52 -6.82 -8.92
N GLY A 494 -9.57 -5.91 -9.16
CA GLY A 494 -8.70 -5.39 -8.10
C GLY A 494 -7.92 -6.45 -7.32
N GLN A 495 -7.49 -7.55 -7.97
CA GLN A 495 -6.81 -8.66 -7.31
C GLN A 495 -5.55 -9.04 -8.12
N TRP A 496 -4.39 -9.01 -7.45
CA TRP A 496 -3.09 -9.34 -8.04
C TRP A 496 -2.32 -10.25 -7.10
N LEU A 497 -1.86 -11.40 -7.61
CA LEU A 497 -1.05 -12.34 -6.86
C LEU A 497 0.43 -12.04 -7.07
N MET A 498 1.16 -11.97 -5.95
CA MET A 498 2.59 -11.67 -5.85
C MET A 498 3.28 -12.91 -5.31
N GLY A 499 3.93 -13.68 -6.19
CA GLY A 499 4.83 -14.76 -5.76
C GLY A 499 6.27 -14.30 -5.88
N PHE A 500 7.05 -14.53 -4.82
CA PHE A 500 8.46 -14.17 -4.77
C PHE A 500 9.36 -15.39 -4.99
N GLU A 501 10.53 -15.12 -5.57
CA GLU A 501 11.71 -15.98 -5.51
C GLU A 501 12.60 -15.46 -4.37
N ASP A 502 13.12 -16.33 -3.50
CA ASP A 502 13.81 -15.92 -2.26
C ASP A 502 15.35 -16.13 -2.23
N LEU A 503 15.93 -16.90 -3.18
CA LEU A 503 17.36 -17.19 -3.22
C LEU A 503 18.11 -16.28 -4.22
N PRO A 504 19.19 -15.58 -3.82
CA PRO A 504 19.93 -14.69 -4.73
C PRO A 504 20.48 -15.42 -5.97
N GLY A 505 20.23 -14.88 -7.16
CA GLY A 505 20.51 -15.52 -8.45
C GLY A 505 19.33 -16.33 -9.00
N GLY A 506 18.32 -16.60 -8.19
CA GLY A 506 17.07 -17.23 -8.56
C GLY A 506 17.22 -18.72 -8.86
N ALA A 507 16.99 -19.57 -7.86
CA ALA A 507 17.36 -20.99 -7.89
C ALA A 507 16.54 -21.79 -8.91
N ASP A 508 15.39 -22.35 -8.54
CA ASP A 508 14.55 -23.15 -9.44
C ASP A 508 13.52 -22.31 -10.22
N ARG A 509 13.28 -21.06 -9.81
CA ARG A 509 12.50 -20.03 -10.52
C ARG A 509 11.05 -20.41 -10.71
N ASP A 510 10.42 -20.92 -9.67
CA ASP A 510 8.96 -21.08 -9.63
C ASP A 510 8.22 -19.89 -9.03
N PHE A 511 8.89 -19.10 -8.18
CA PHE A 511 8.33 -17.93 -7.52
C PHE A 511 7.11 -18.30 -6.64
N ASN A 512 7.20 -19.42 -5.93
CA ASN A 512 6.21 -19.80 -4.91
C ASN A 512 6.80 -20.00 -3.50
N ASP A 513 8.07 -19.60 -3.27
CA ASP A 513 8.70 -19.58 -1.94
C ASP A 513 7.84 -18.84 -0.91
N VAL A 514 7.34 -17.66 -1.29
CA VAL A 514 6.35 -16.89 -0.53
C VAL A 514 5.37 -16.21 -1.47
N VAL A 515 4.07 -16.31 -1.16
CA VAL A 515 3.00 -15.78 -2.00
C VAL A 515 2.04 -14.91 -1.20
N PHE A 516 1.69 -13.76 -1.78
CA PHE A 516 0.76 -12.78 -1.23
C PHE A 516 -0.29 -12.37 -2.26
N LEU A 517 -1.52 -12.10 -1.81
CA LEU A 517 -2.60 -11.56 -2.63
C LEU A 517 -2.82 -10.08 -2.26
N LEU A 518 -2.40 -9.19 -3.17
CA LEU A 518 -2.71 -7.77 -3.13
C LEU A 518 -4.15 -7.57 -3.63
N ARG A 519 -4.97 -6.87 -2.85
CA ARG A 519 -6.39 -6.61 -3.16
C ARG A 519 -6.73 -5.13 -2.99
N GLY A 520 -7.36 -4.54 -4.00
CA GLY A 520 -8.19 -3.36 -3.81
C GLY A 520 -9.51 -3.74 -3.13
N VAL A 521 -9.94 -2.95 -2.16
CA VAL A 521 -11.30 -3.01 -1.63
C VAL A 521 -12.26 -2.66 -2.77
N THR A 522 -13.04 -3.64 -3.22
CA THR A 522 -13.97 -3.43 -4.34
C THR A 522 -15.25 -2.71 -3.93
N GLU A 523 -15.48 -2.54 -2.62
CA GLU A 523 -16.62 -1.82 -2.08
C GLU A 523 -16.44 -0.31 -2.20
N GLY A 524 -17.40 0.36 -2.82
CA GLY A 524 -17.52 1.81 -2.81
C GLY A 524 -18.32 2.29 -1.59
N ARG A 525 -17.90 3.38 -0.96
CA ARG A 525 -18.64 4.00 0.16
C ARG A 525 -18.67 5.52 -0.02
N VAL A 526 -19.83 6.12 0.16
CA VAL A 526 -20.01 7.57 0.13
C VAL A 526 -20.82 8.02 1.33
N ARG A 527 -20.44 9.16 1.91
CA ARG A 527 -21.18 9.82 2.98
C ARG A 527 -21.35 11.29 2.62
N SER A 528 -22.60 11.78 2.62
CA SER A 528 -22.88 13.20 2.42
C SER A 528 -22.33 14.02 3.59
N ARG A 529 -22.08 15.31 3.33
CA ARG A 529 -22.04 16.29 4.41
C ARG A 529 -23.37 16.37 5.15
N VAL A 530 -23.37 17.04 6.29
CA VAL A 530 -24.60 17.47 6.95
C VAL A 530 -25.40 18.36 6.00
N LEU A 531 -26.67 18.00 5.76
CA LEU A 531 -27.59 18.65 4.83
C LEU A 531 -28.51 19.65 5.53
N SER A 532 -28.84 19.43 6.81
CA SER A 532 -29.69 20.32 7.60
C SER A 532 -28.91 21.50 8.21
N PRO A 533 -29.56 22.64 8.46
CA PRO A 533 -29.00 23.72 9.28
C PRO A 533 -28.69 23.25 10.71
N ASP A 534 -27.60 23.76 11.29
CA ASP A 534 -27.24 23.51 12.69
C ASP A 534 -28.04 24.44 13.63
N ASP A 535 -29.25 24.02 14.00
CA ASP A 535 -30.10 24.71 14.98
C ASP A 535 -30.47 23.77 16.13
N ALA A 536 -29.85 23.98 17.29
CA ALA A 536 -30.07 23.17 18.51
C ALA A 536 -31.46 23.36 19.16
N SER A 537 -32.33 24.23 18.62
CA SER A 537 -33.73 24.34 19.05
C SER A 537 -34.68 23.40 18.29
N CYS A 538 -34.25 22.81 17.18
CA CYS A 538 -35.02 21.87 16.37
C CYS A 538 -34.37 20.48 16.35
N ARG A 539 -35.17 19.41 16.34
CA ARG A 539 -34.74 18.03 16.00
C ARG A 539 -35.33 17.63 14.66
N ILE A 540 -34.66 16.77 13.91
CA ILE A 540 -35.25 16.09 12.75
C ILE A 540 -36.21 15.02 13.28
N ALA A 541 -37.43 14.97 12.75
CA ALA A 541 -38.46 13.99 13.14
C ALA A 541 -38.81 13.03 11.99
N GLN A 542 -38.81 13.52 10.75
CA GLN A 542 -39.12 12.73 9.56
C GLN A 542 -38.21 13.12 8.39
N VAL A 543 -37.83 12.16 7.56
CA VAL A 543 -37.00 12.35 6.37
C VAL A 543 -37.65 11.68 5.17
N SER A 544 -37.78 12.38 4.05
CA SER A 544 -38.01 11.77 2.73
C SER A 544 -36.67 11.57 2.04
N PHE A 545 -36.49 10.38 1.48
CA PHE A 545 -35.28 10.00 0.77
C PHE A 545 -35.67 9.45 -0.59
N GLN A 546 -35.27 10.13 -1.65
CA GLN A 546 -35.39 9.68 -3.03
C GLN A 546 -33.99 9.45 -3.61
N LYS A 547 -33.85 8.45 -4.48
CA LYS A 547 -32.60 8.19 -5.20
C LYS A 547 -32.88 7.66 -6.60
N SER A 548 -31.89 7.78 -7.46
CA SER A 548 -31.81 7.05 -8.72
C SER A 548 -30.45 6.38 -8.82
N ASP A 549 -30.43 5.07 -9.01
CA ASP A 549 -29.22 4.27 -9.23
C ASP A 549 -29.39 3.32 -10.41
N ASP A 550 -28.29 2.69 -10.81
CA ASP A 550 -28.23 1.68 -11.85
C ASP A 550 -27.10 0.70 -11.50
N LEU A 551 -27.43 -0.58 -11.36
CA LEU A 551 -26.45 -1.61 -11.01
C LEU A 551 -25.51 -1.96 -12.18
N GLY A 552 -25.87 -1.63 -13.42
CA GLY A 552 -25.05 -1.91 -14.61
C GLY A 552 -25.23 -3.32 -15.18
N LEU A 553 -25.13 -3.43 -16.51
CA LEU A 553 -25.49 -4.63 -17.29
C LEU A 553 -24.61 -5.87 -17.06
N TYR A 554 -23.39 -5.69 -16.56
CA TYR A 554 -22.39 -6.76 -16.39
C TYR A 554 -22.27 -7.26 -14.95
N CYS A 555 -23.02 -6.66 -14.03
CA CYS A 555 -23.04 -7.04 -12.63
C CYS A 555 -23.90 -8.28 -12.38
N ALA A 556 -23.45 -9.13 -11.45
CA ALA A 556 -24.17 -10.32 -11.02
C ALA A 556 -25.36 -9.96 -10.10
N PRO A 557 -26.38 -10.83 -9.96
CA PRO A 557 -27.56 -10.57 -9.12
C PRO A 557 -27.30 -10.32 -7.63
N GLN A 558 -26.09 -10.60 -7.15
CA GLN A 558 -25.62 -10.33 -5.79
C GLN A 558 -25.01 -8.93 -5.62
N THR A 559 -24.94 -8.12 -6.68
CA THR A 559 -24.52 -6.72 -6.61
C THR A 559 -25.58 -5.88 -5.92
N SER A 560 -25.17 -5.02 -5.00
CA SER A 560 -26.08 -4.17 -4.23
C SER A 560 -25.56 -2.75 -4.09
N ILE A 561 -26.48 -1.79 -4.12
CA ILE A 561 -26.29 -0.46 -3.55
C ILE A 561 -27.27 -0.36 -2.38
N THR A 562 -26.75 -0.15 -1.17
CA THR A 562 -27.56 0.04 0.04
C THR A 562 -27.43 1.47 0.54
N TYR A 563 -28.48 2.01 1.14
CA TYR A 563 -28.52 3.39 1.65
C TYR A 563 -28.86 3.41 3.14
N ALA A 564 -28.32 4.39 3.87
CA ALA A 564 -28.70 4.68 5.25
C ALA A 564 -28.69 6.18 5.52
N LEU A 565 -29.48 6.63 6.49
CA LEU A 565 -29.50 8.03 6.97
C LEU A 565 -29.22 8.11 8.48
N ALA A 566 -28.74 9.25 8.95
CA ALA A 566 -28.46 9.52 10.35
C ALA A 566 -28.73 11.00 10.68
N THR A 567 -28.97 11.31 11.95
CA THR A 567 -29.36 12.64 12.47
C THR A 567 -28.33 13.25 13.44
N ASP A 568 -27.29 12.49 13.77
CA ASP A 568 -26.21 12.74 14.71
C ASP A 568 -24.84 12.79 13.99
N CYS A 569 -24.82 13.36 12.79
CA CYS A 569 -23.72 13.18 11.86
C CYS A 569 -22.42 13.94 12.18
N ASN A 570 -22.42 14.94 13.07
CA ASN A 570 -21.19 15.55 13.61
C ASN A 570 -21.11 15.40 15.14
N LEU A 571 -19.88 15.42 15.65
CA LEU A 571 -19.59 15.70 17.05
C LEU A 571 -19.12 17.15 17.14
N CYS A 572 -19.84 17.97 17.90
CA CYS A 572 -19.57 19.41 18.04
C CYS A 572 -19.18 19.77 19.47
N ASP A 573 -18.02 20.39 19.66
CA ASP A 573 -17.56 20.95 20.94
C ASP A 573 -16.96 22.35 20.72
N GLY A 574 -17.19 23.28 21.65
CA GLY A 574 -16.69 24.65 21.58
C GLY A 574 -17.13 25.48 20.35
N GLY A 575 -18.08 24.98 19.55
CA GLY A 575 -18.46 25.56 18.25
C GLY A 575 -17.63 25.07 17.06
N ALA A 576 -16.77 24.06 17.25
CA ALA A 576 -16.12 23.30 16.18
C ALA A 576 -16.82 21.94 16.04
N CYS A 577 -17.21 21.59 14.82
CA CYS A 577 -17.83 20.31 14.49
C CYS A 577 -16.88 19.45 13.64
N VAL A 578 -16.80 18.16 13.94
CA VAL A 578 -16.12 17.14 13.13
C VAL A 578 -17.08 16.00 12.80
N PRO A 579 -16.94 15.31 11.65
CA PRO A 579 -17.78 14.15 11.33
C PRO A 579 -17.77 13.11 12.45
N ASN A 580 -18.96 12.71 12.92
CA ASN A 580 -19.10 11.62 13.87
C ASN A 580 -18.61 10.31 13.22
N PRO A 581 -17.62 9.59 13.76
CA PRO A 581 -17.15 8.33 13.18
C PRO A 581 -18.17 7.20 13.31
N THR A 582 -19.11 7.29 14.26
CA THR A 582 -20.16 6.28 14.50
C THR A 582 -21.55 6.94 14.62
N PRO A 583 -22.15 7.45 13.51
CA PRO A 583 -23.52 7.93 13.50
C PRO A 583 -24.54 6.80 13.69
N THR A 584 -25.72 7.15 14.19
CA THR A 584 -26.83 6.22 14.43
C THR A 584 -27.58 5.96 13.11
N TRP A 585 -27.01 5.07 12.29
CA TRP A 585 -27.50 4.77 10.95
C TRP A 585 -28.84 4.00 10.91
N HIS A 586 -29.83 4.56 10.22
CA HIS A 586 -31.08 3.92 9.83
C HIS A 586 -30.99 3.37 8.40
N PRO A 587 -31.00 2.04 8.20
CA PRO A 587 -30.92 1.44 6.87
C PRO A 587 -32.22 1.60 6.08
N LEU A 588 -32.11 1.91 4.78
CA LEU A 588 -33.25 2.17 3.90
C LEU A 588 -33.56 0.97 3.00
N SER A 589 -34.77 0.43 3.13
CA SER A 589 -35.29 -0.64 2.26
C SER A 589 -35.80 -0.08 0.93
N LEU A 590 -34.89 0.13 -0.02
CA LEU A 590 -35.18 0.66 -1.36
C LEU A 590 -34.87 -0.38 -2.46
N PRO A 591 -35.74 -0.57 -3.47
CA PRO A 591 -35.40 -1.38 -4.65
C PRO A 591 -34.39 -0.64 -5.56
N GLY A 592 -33.67 -1.38 -6.40
CA GLY A 592 -32.79 -0.81 -7.43
C GLY A 592 -33.55 -0.02 -8.52
N GLY A 593 -32.88 0.93 -9.15
CA GLY A 593 -33.48 1.94 -10.03
C GLY A 593 -33.90 3.20 -9.26
N THR A 594 -34.81 3.99 -9.84
CA THR A 594 -35.39 5.16 -9.15
C THR A 594 -36.41 4.71 -8.11
N ALA A 595 -36.23 5.14 -6.85
CA ALA A 595 -37.12 4.82 -5.74
C ALA A 595 -37.12 5.93 -4.67
N SER A 596 -38.16 5.96 -3.85
CA SER A 596 -38.24 6.85 -2.69
C SER A 596 -38.89 6.18 -1.48
N THR A 597 -38.64 6.72 -0.30
CA THR A 597 -39.22 6.30 0.99
C THR A 597 -39.33 7.48 1.95
N THR A 598 -40.11 7.32 3.02
CA THR A 598 -40.21 8.29 4.11
C THR A 598 -40.00 7.58 5.44
N VAL A 599 -39.09 8.09 6.26
CA VAL A 599 -38.64 7.47 7.52
C VAL A 599 -38.94 8.38 8.70
N ASP A 600 -39.53 7.81 9.75
CA ASP A 600 -39.64 8.42 11.07
C ASP A 600 -38.33 8.20 11.84
N VAL A 601 -37.66 9.29 12.20
CA VAL A 601 -36.39 9.30 12.95
C VAL A 601 -36.54 9.91 14.35
N SER A 602 -37.78 10.15 14.80
CA SER A 602 -38.08 10.74 16.12
C SER A 602 -37.53 9.93 17.30
N SER A 603 -37.27 8.64 17.11
CA SER A 603 -36.64 7.74 18.08
C SER A 603 -35.13 7.96 18.27
N THR A 604 -34.48 8.65 17.33
CA THR A 604 -33.06 9.07 17.38
C THR A 604 -32.98 10.58 17.12
N PRO A 605 -33.44 11.41 18.08
CA PRO A 605 -33.56 12.85 17.86
C PRO A 605 -32.17 13.50 17.76
N GLY A 606 -31.90 14.09 16.60
CA GLY A 606 -30.70 14.85 16.31
C GLY A 606 -30.99 15.95 15.27
N GLN A 607 -30.08 16.90 15.11
CA GLN A 607 -30.26 18.10 14.29
C GLN A 607 -29.43 18.10 12.99
N GLN A 608 -28.64 17.05 12.74
CA GLN A 608 -27.60 17.02 11.71
C GLN A 608 -27.81 15.83 10.76
N LEU A 609 -28.64 16.05 9.74
CA LEU A 609 -29.01 15.06 8.74
C LEU A 609 -27.84 14.77 7.79
N CYS A 610 -27.45 13.51 7.66
CA CYS A 610 -26.63 13.05 6.54
C CYS A 610 -27.07 11.66 6.08
N TRP A 611 -26.61 11.24 4.90
CA TRP A 611 -26.79 9.87 4.41
C TRP A 611 -25.45 9.24 4.02
N LYS A 612 -25.46 7.92 3.92
CA LYS A 612 -24.42 7.14 3.26
C LYS A 612 -25.00 6.17 2.24
N ALA A 613 -24.18 5.78 1.27
CA ALA A 613 -24.43 4.62 0.44
C ALA A 613 -23.21 3.71 0.39
N GLU A 614 -23.46 2.41 0.35
CA GLU A 614 -22.46 1.35 0.27
C GLU A 614 -22.74 0.53 -1.00
N VAL A 615 -21.71 0.39 -1.84
CA VAL A 615 -21.78 -0.17 -3.19
C VAL A 615 -20.93 -1.45 -3.21
N THR A 616 -21.58 -2.60 -3.28
CA THR A 616 -20.91 -3.91 -3.27
C THR A 616 -20.99 -4.54 -4.66
N PRO A 617 -19.95 -4.45 -5.52
CA PRO A 617 -19.95 -5.11 -6.82
C PRO A 617 -19.77 -6.64 -6.68
N LYS A 618 -20.41 -7.37 -7.59
CA LYS A 618 -20.20 -8.81 -7.85
C LYS A 618 -20.35 -9.06 -9.36
N GLY A 619 -19.65 -10.06 -9.89
CA GLY A 619 -19.75 -10.45 -11.31
C GLY A 619 -18.53 -10.06 -12.14
N ASP A 620 -18.75 -9.75 -13.41
CA ASP A 620 -17.72 -9.50 -14.42
C ASP A 620 -16.90 -8.24 -14.14
N PHE A 621 -15.67 -8.13 -14.66
CA PHE A 621 -14.79 -6.96 -14.50
C PHE A 621 -15.39 -5.66 -15.08
N LEU A 622 -16.37 -5.75 -15.98
CA LEU A 622 -17.15 -4.64 -16.50
C LEU A 622 -18.32 -4.21 -15.57
N CYS A 623 -18.48 -4.84 -14.41
CA CYS A 623 -19.48 -4.45 -13.41
C CYS A 623 -19.17 -3.05 -12.85
N GLN A 624 -20.05 -2.09 -13.15
CA GLN A 624 -19.95 -0.68 -12.77
C GLN A 624 -21.31 -0.17 -12.27
N PRO A 625 -21.63 -0.37 -10.98
CA PRO A 625 -22.81 0.22 -10.35
C PRO A 625 -22.61 1.74 -10.20
N THR A 626 -23.69 2.50 -10.40
CA THR A 626 -23.68 3.96 -10.36
C THR A 626 -24.85 4.52 -9.54
N ILE A 627 -24.58 5.59 -8.79
CA ILE A 627 -25.60 6.40 -8.12
C ILE A 627 -25.75 7.69 -8.94
N ARG A 628 -26.93 7.90 -9.53
CA ARG A 628 -27.22 8.98 -10.48
C ARG A 628 -27.71 10.25 -9.76
N SER A 629 -28.55 10.09 -8.73
CA SER A 629 -28.93 11.16 -7.80
C SER A 629 -29.31 10.59 -6.43
N VAL A 630 -29.21 11.43 -5.41
CA VAL A 630 -29.86 11.27 -4.10
C VAL A 630 -30.44 12.63 -3.73
N ASP A 631 -31.72 12.64 -3.37
CA ASP A 631 -32.53 13.80 -3.01
C ASP A 631 -33.06 13.56 -1.59
N VAL A 632 -32.77 14.45 -0.63
CA VAL A 632 -33.13 14.25 0.80
C VAL A 632 -33.74 15.51 1.40
N GLY A 633 -35.06 15.48 1.61
CA GLY A 633 -35.82 16.50 2.31
C GLY A 633 -36.30 16.02 3.68
N TYR A 634 -36.54 16.93 4.63
CA TYR A 634 -36.83 16.56 6.02
C TYR A 634 -37.82 17.51 6.68
N LEU A 635 -38.43 17.03 7.76
CA LEU A 635 -39.28 17.80 8.66
C LEU A 635 -38.62 17.83 10.03
N SER A 636 -38.50 19.04 10.59
CA SER A 636 -37.99 19.27 11.93
C SER A 636 -39.10 19.71 12.90
N GLU A 637 -38.91 19.40 14.17
CA GLU A 637 -39.82 19.74 15.27
C GLU A 637 -39.04 20.46 16.39
N PRO A 638 -39.68 21.38 17.14
CA PRO A 638 -39.06 21.97 18.34
C PRO A 638 -38.60 20.91 19.35
N VAL A 639 -37.37 21.03 19.85
CA VAL A 639 -36.91 20.30 21.04
C VAL A 639 -37.74 20.78 22.24
N MET A 640 -38.60 19.92 22.77
CA MET A 640 -39.37 20.26 23.97
C MET A 640 -38.46 20.22 25.22
N PRO A 641 -38.59 21.19 26.14
CA PRO A 641 -37.77 21.30 27.35
C PRO A 641 -38.18 20.33 28.47
#